data_AF-A0A5J4Z1Z9-F1
#
_entry.id   AF-A0A5J4Z1Z9-F1
#
_cell.length_a   1.000
_cell.length_b   1.000
_cell.length_c   1.000
_cell.angle_alpha   90.00
_cell.angle_beta   90.00
_cell.angle_gamma   90.00
#
_symmetry.space_group_name_H-M   'P 1'
#
loop_
_entity.id
_entity.type
_entity.pdbx_description
1 polymer ?
#
loop_
_entity_poly.entity_id
_entity_poly.type
_entity_poly.pdbx_seq_one_letter_code
_entity_poly.pdbx_strand_id
1 'polypeptide(L)'
;MGPNIPGGEEDEGMGLGSVRIADSQSVWNLRMEGQVRGLPPREAQLHKYKVCPLDATTHYAPEVEYEHMSNMELAKSKLIFTQEFGELSFNQRVLAAALDQDTPLLERFKFCCIVSSNLDEHFAKRLGNIPKVQADEDDAPDTSKMKASIRPRTEFEEKFSEAVTSIVNIQYKCLMRDILPKLQEHGVKILRYRDLDDTQKADMDEYFRKKLYPMITPLSVDQTHPFPMIQSHGIYLVIVVLNPETSRTRRLYFRIPNVKPRVLPVGSDRLCYLPIEEICIANVDKICEGMELLKAYPFRVTRNVKLVIDDTLFGESDNLLDFVWEEVHRRRSAPATRLEITKQMPADIRSLLVRELYLDDTDVYTIPNNLLGLADFFPVSFSPVAELQYPPHVPMVPKRLVGLEERLHEDPGKIFSVIRKEDLLVDYPTMSFNESSLLFLRAAARCPKVRMIKCVLYRGGSDSPLVASLIRAAKNGKEVSVLVELKASFDEVQNSTYAKQLMDAGCNVSYGLVGLKTHSKIMLIVRQEENGFRQYCQIATGNFNPSTAKIYTDLALFTCREDICADVLDLFNALTGFSRKRQYRRLLVAPVNMLDSFIELIDNEAENARKGLPARIILQINGLTETECVSHLYAASQAGVQIDLICRGLCAIRPGLPGKSDNIRVFSWIGRFLQHRRIFYFLNGGREKYFIGSADWRNRNLTARVEVITPIDDAKIQRKLMKMMTFFLEDELNTWEMASDGKYYLRKPETIDRESEASLIGKAGTLTAQVLMIDKDEQIAKSEDVANPVRNTGWTKEWTVQIKGVDIFVSDIAYGCVPIRFVDEHKVDPELLLVSSSKGSEDWSFMSADGKESETPVDVSKRCAAQRGGVKGGIIGNLGWFLRGKDSKKAVQLFVMDAESELDIEWPEQYVRDRKWIHLSDAQVMDELSSDPLVESVLSALDDWVKSHANATSQNGAVPVPLMEEAAPPVEEPIAPMEEPIAPTEEPIAPMEEPVAEE
;
A
#
# COMPACT_ATOMS: atom_id res chain seq x y z
N MET A 1 8.72 19.30 68.73
CA MET A 1 7.90 20.27 69.50
C MET A 1 6.90 20.87 68.54
N GLY A 2 5.62 20.51 68.63
CA GLY A 2 4.55 21.30 68.01
C GLY A 2 4.33 22.59 68.80
N PRO A 3 3.47 23.51 68.30
CA PRO A 3 2.08 23.38 68.72
C PRO A 3 0.99 23.80 67.71
N ASN A 4 -0.17 23.14 67.90
CA ASN A 4 -1.56 23.60 67.92
C ASN A 4 -2.29 24.22 66.71
N ILE A 5 -3.36 23.50 66.36
CA ILE A 5 -4.64 23.87 65.68
C ILE A 5 -5.57 24.55 66.73
N PRO A 6 -6.63 25.36 66.41
CA PRO A 6 -7.99 24.81 66.14
C PRO A 6 -8.97 25.65 65.27
N GLY A 7 -9.88 24.95 64.56
CA GLY A 7 -11.30 25.31 64.25
C GLY A 7 -11.59 26.43 63.24
N GLY A 8 -12.62 26.42 62.38
CA GLY A 8 -13.77 25.53 62.16
C GLY A 8 -14.79 26.27 61.24
N GLU A 9 -15.60 25.47 60.53
CA GLU A 9 -16.92 25.77 59.90
C GLU A 9 -17.01 26.53 58.55
N GLU A 10 -17.31 25.74 57.51
CA GLU A 10 -18.43 25.82 56.54
C GLU A 10 -19.10 27.18 56.25
N ASP A 11 -19.09 27.60 54.98
CA ASP A 11 -20.35 27.70 54.21
C ASP A 11 -20.13 27.82 52.69
N GLU A 12 -21.10 27.30 51.94
CA GLU A 12 -21.14 27.12 50.49
C GLU A 12 -21.32 28.42 49.69
N GLY A 13 -20.88 28.43 48.42
CA GLY A 13 -21.25 29.50 47.48
C GLY A 13 -20.47 29.46 46.16
N MET A 14 -20.97 28.68 45.19
CA MET A 14 -20.49 28.64 43.80
C MET A 14 -20.55 30.01 43.11
N GLY A 15 -19.50 30.34 42.35
CA GLY A 15 -19.47 31.51 41.47
C GLY A 15 -18.23 31.59 40.56
N LEU A 16 -18.25 30.81 39.46
CA LEU A 16 -17.63 31.05 38.15
C LEU A 16 -16.26 31.78 38.07
N GLY A 17 -15.20 31.03 37.75
CA GLY A 17 -13.91 31.56 37.32
C GLY A 17 -13.26 30.66 36.26
N SER A 18 -13.03 31.21 35.07
CA SER A 18 -12.42 30.62 33.88
C SER A 18 -11.22 29.70 34.13
N VAL A 19 -11.31 28.44 33.68
CA VAL A 19 -10.15 27.52 33.61
C VAL A 19 -9.30 27.90 32.39
N ARG A 20 -8.14 28.51 32.63
CA ARG A 20 -7.06 28.63 31.65
C ARG A 20 -6.47 27.24 31.40
N ILE A 21 -6.38 26.86 30.13
CA ILE A 21 -5.69 25.66 29.64
C ILE A 21 -4.21 25.78 30.04
N ALA A 22 -3.71 24.82 30.83
CA ALA A 22 -2.34 24.79 31.31
C ALA A 22 -1.36 24.43 30.17
N ASP A 23 -0.26 25.18 30.09
CA ASP A 23 0.86 24.95 29.17
C ASP A 23 1.51 23.58 29.36
N SER A 24 1.82 22.91 28.25
CA SER A 24 2.48 21.61 28.16
C SER A 24 3.89 21.54 28.80
N GLN A 25 4.46 22.68 29.18
CA GLN A 25 5.72 22.78 29.93
C GLN A 25 5.58 22.42 31.42
N SER A 26 4.41 22.65 32.02
CA SER A 26 4.21 22.51 33.48
C SER A 26 4.16 21.06 33.95
N VAL A 27 3.65 20.13 33.12
CA VAL A 27 3.53 18.71 33.47
C VAL A 27 4.88 18.00 33.48
N TRP A 28 5.86 18.46 32.69
CA TRP A 28 7.18 17.85 32.60
C TRP A 28 8.21 18.42 33.57
N ASN A 29 8.12 19.70 33.95
CA ASN A 29 8.99 20.29 34.98
C ASN A 29 8.71 19.72 36.38
N LEU A 30 7.47 19.29 36.66
CA LEU A 30 7.11 18.66 37.95
C LEU A 30 7.77 17.29 38.19
N ARG A 31 8.37 16.66 37.17
CA ARG A 31 9.18 15.43 37.34
C ARG A 31 10.68 15.70 37.54
N MET A 32 11.17 16.91 37.24
CA MET A 32 12.60 17.26 37.34
C MET A 32 12.99 17.83 38.71
N GLU A 33 12.05 18.35 39.51
CA GLU A 33 12.33 18.95 40.82
C GLU A 33 12.16 17.99 42.03
N GLY A 34 11.77 16.75 41.78
CA GLY A 34 11.57 15.73 42.82
C GLY A 34 12.78 14.83 43.02
N GLN A 35 13.74 15.24 43.86
CA GLN A 35 14.75 14.43 44.57
C GLN A 35 15.38 13.22 43.83
N VAL A 36 16.69 13.32 43.63
CA VAL A 36 17.62 12.18 43.54
C VAL A 36 17.45 11.28 44.78
N ARG A 37 16.53 10.33 44.70
CA ARG A 37 16.45 9.12 45.52
C ARG A 37 16.26 7.97 44.54
N GLY A 38 17.20 7.02 44.59
CA GLY A 38 17.29 5.90 43.66
C GLY A 38 15.93 5.29 43.35
N LEU A 39 15.47 5.48 42.12
CA LEU A 39 14.41 4.65 41.56
C LEU A 39 14.95 3.20 41.56
N PRO A 40 14.16 2.21 41.96
CA PRO A 40 14.57 0.80 41.88
C PRO A 40 15.01 0.47 40.43
N PRO A 41 15.93 -0.48 40.23
CA PRO A 41 16.41 -0.84 38.89
C PRO A 41 15.22 -1.11 37.97
N ARG A 42 15.11 -0.34 36.90
CA ARG A 42 13.94 -0.29 36.02
C ARG A 42 13.65 -1.62 35.32
N GLU A 43 14.64 -2.50 35.23
CA GLU A 43 14.48 -3.92 34.87
C GLU A 43 13.39 -4.60 35.71
N ALA A 44 13.34 -4.36 37.02
CA ALA A 44 12.31 -4.91 37.92
C ALA A 44 10.88 -4.41 37.62
N GLN A 45 10.73 -3.30 36.89
CA GLN A 45 9.43 -2.80 36.44
C GLN A 45 9.00 -3.44 35.12
N LEU A 46 9.94 -3.74 34.22
CA LEU A 46 9.63 -4.32 32.91
C LEU A 46 9.26 -5.81 32.98
N HIS A 47 9.76 -6.54 33.98
CA HIS A 47 9.40 -7.95 34.19
C HIS A 47 7.92 -8.22 34.55
N LYS A 48 7.13 -7.17 34.79
CA LYS A 48 5.68 -7.27 35.06
C LYS A 48 4.82 -7.21 33.78
N TYR A 49 5.47 -7.07 32.63
CA TYR A 49 4.85 -6.85 31.34
C TYR A 49 4.98 -8.07 30.42
N LYS A 50 4.04 -8.21 29.49
CA LYS A 50 3.99 -9.34 28.56
C LYS A 50 5.25 -9.36 27.67
N VAL A 51 6.07 -10.38 27.83
CA VAL A 51 7.27 -10.59 27.00
C VAL A 51 6.87 -10.99 25.57
N CYS A 52 7.63 -10.53 24.58
CA CYS A 52 7.45 -10.98 23.20
C CYS A 52 7.60 -12.52 23.16
N PRO A 53 6.62 -13.25 22.58
CA PRO A 53 6.71 -14.70 22.52
C PRO A 53 7.93 -15.10 21.69
N LEU A 54 8.82 -15.92 22.30
CA LEU A 54 10.04 -16.55 21.73
C LEU A 54 11.38 -15.83 21.89
N ASP A 55 11.47 -14.82 22.76
CA ASP A 55 12.69 -14.04 22.97
C ASP A 55 13.92 -14.81 23.47
N ALA A 56 13.77 -16.05 23.96
CA ALA A 56 14.90 -16.86 24.40
C ALA A 56 15.82 -17.35 23.25
N THR A 57 15.31 -17.34 22.00
CA THR A 57 16.02 -17.93 20.84
C THR A 57 16.48 -16.91 19.80
N THR A 58 16.01 -15.66 19.89
CA THR A 58 16.25 -14.61 18.89
C THR A 58 17.23 -13.52 19.33
N HIS A 59 17.81 -13.64 20.52
CA HIS A 59 18.70 -12.62 21.07
C HIS A 59 20.03 -13.24 21.49
N TYR A 60 21.13 -12.64 21.02
CA TYR A 60 22.46 -12.95 21.55
C TYR A 60 22.68 -12.13 22.82
N ALA A 61 22.89 -12.89 23.91
CA ALA A 61 23.51 -12.58 25.19
C ALA A 61 22.78 -11.64 26.19
N PRO A 62 22.46 -12.20 27.38
CA PRO A 62 22.47 -11.51 28.67
C PRO A 62 23.87 -11.50 29.35
N GLU A 63 24.95 -11.90 28.69
CA GLU A 63 26.30 -12.08 29.29
C GLU A 63 27.44 -11.53 28.39
N VAL A 64 27.36 -10.26 27.97
CA VAL A 64 28.47 -9.60 27.25
C VAL A 64 29.27 -8.75 28.22
N GLU A 65 30.58 -8.97 28.34
CA GLU A 65 31.49 -8.03 29.00
C GLU A 65 31.64 -6.77 28.11
N TYR A 66 30.72 -5.82 28.24
CA TYR A 66 30.72 -4.56 27.47
C TYR A 66 31.51 -3.44 28.16
N GLU A 67 31.85 -3.59 29.44
CA GLU A 67 32.46 -2.54 30.27
C GLU A 67 33.79 -2.03 29.68
N HIS A 68 34.57 -2.93 29.08
CA HIS A 68 35.87 -2.61 28.47
C HIS A 68 35.77 -2.15 27.01
N MET A 69 34.61 -2.32 26.35
CA MET A 69 34.44 -1.95 24.95
C MET A 69 34.31 -0.43 24.80
N SER A 70 35.00 0.15 23.83
CA SER A 70 34.72 1.52 23.36
C SER A 70 33.31 1.60 22.75
N ASN A 71 32.76 2.82 22.64
CA ASN A 71 31.41 3.00 22.07
C ASN A 71 31.35 2.54 20.60
N MET A 72 32.45 2.67 19.86
CA MET A 72 32.56 2.21 18.48
C MET A 72 32.63 0.68 18.38
N GLU A 73 33.38 0.03 19.27
CA GLU A 73 33.40 -1.44 19.36
C GLU A 73 32.01 -1.98 19.71
N LEU A 74 31.33 -1.33 20.65
CA LEU A 74 29.96 -1.67 21.04
C LEU A 74 28.98 -1.52 19.87
N ALA A 75 29.08 -0.42 19.11
CA ALA A 75 28.25 -0.16 17.93
C ALA A 75 28.46 -1.18 16.80
N LYS A 76 29.66 -1.77 16.68
CA LYS A 76 30.01 -2.80 15.68
C LYS A 76 29.83 -4.22 16.18
N SER A 77 29.53 -4.41 17.46
CA SER A 77 29.51 -5.73 18.10
C SER A 77 28.33 -6.57 17.64
N LYS A 78 28.63 -7.73 17.05
CA LYS A 78 27.62 -8.76 16.70
C LYS A 78 26.98 -9.39 17.94
N LEU A 79 27.60 -9.25 19.11
CA LEU A 79 27.03 -9.70 20.39
C LEU A 79 25.88 -8.80 20.84
N ILE A 80 25.98 -7.50 20.59
CA ILE A 80 24.95 -6.52 20.95
C ILE A 80 23.80 -6.56 19.93
N PHE A 81 24.15 -6.52 18.65
CA PHE A 81 23.19 -6.52 17.56
C PHE A 81 23.70 -7.36 16.40
N THR A 82 22.86 -8.33 16.01
CA THR A 82 23.00 -8.99 14.71
C THR A 82 21.78 -8.67 13.88
N GLN A 83 22.00 -8.27 12.62
CA GLN A 83 20.94 -7.76 11.75
C GLN A 83 19.86 -8.82 11.50
N GLU A 84 20.27 -10.06 11.23
CA GLU A 84 19.39 -11.19 10.94
C GLU A 84 18.45 -11.46 12.12
N PHE A 85 18.99 -11.44 13.34
CA PHE A 85 18.22 -11.63 14.57
C PHE A 85 17.34 -10.43 14.92
N GLY A 86 17.79 -9.20 14.63
CA GLY A 86 16.95 -8.01 14.74
C GLY A 86 15.72 -8.07 13.81
N GLU A 87 15.85 -8.70 12.64
CA GLU A 87 14.72 -8.92 11.71
C GLU A 87 13.76 -9.99 12.24
N LEU A 88 14.28 -11.06 12.84
CA LEU A 88 13.44 -12.05 13.52
C LEU A 88 12.70 -11.45 14.71
N SER A 89 13.36 -10.62 15.53
CA SER A 89 12.74 -9.90 16.65
C SER A 89 11.64 -8.94 16.18
N PHE A 90 11.81 -8.29 15.02
CA PHE A 90 10.71 -7.57 14.37
C PHE A 90 9.55 -8.50 13.98
N ASN A 91 9.83 -9.63 13.33
CA ASN A 91 8.80 -10.60 12.94
C ASN A 91 8.05 -11.21 14.13
N GLN A 92 8.70 -11.40 15.27
CA GLN A 92 8.05 -11.86 16.50
C GLN A 92 7.02 -10.85 17.01
N ARG A 93 7.34 -9.55 16.99
CA ARG A 93 6.36 -8.50 17.36
C ARG A 93 5.19 -8.43 16.37
N VAL A 94 5.42 -8.71 15.08
CA VAL A 94 4.34 -8.87 14.09
C VAL A 94 3.50 -10.11 14.39
N LEU A 95 4.13 -11.23 14.74
CA LEU A 95 3.44 -12.46 15.14
C LEU A 95 2.64 -12.27 16.43
N ALA A 96 3.12 -11.43 17.36
CA ALA A 96 2.39 -11.09 18.58
C ALA A 96 1.03 -10.44 18.28
N ALA A 97 0.90 -9.67 17.20
CA ALA A 97 -0.39 -9.11 16.76
C ALA A 97 -1.34 -10.20 16.21
N ALA A 98 -0.84 -11.30 15.64
CA ALA A 98 -1.67 -12.45 15.28
C ALA A 98 -2.13 -13.26 16.51
N LEU A 99 -1.33 -13.26 17.57
CA LEU A 99 -1.61 -13.95 18.84
C LEU A 99 -2.54 -13.15 19.76
N ASP A 100 -2.68 -11.86 19.54
CA ASP A 100 -3.52 -10.98 20.33
C ASP A 100 -5.02 -11.23 20.06
N GLN A 101 -5.78 -11.46 21.12
CA GLN A 101 -7.22 -11.73 21.02
C GLN A 101 -8.04 -10.45 20.83
N ASP A 102 -7.46 -9.28 21.13
CA ASP A 102 -8.10 -7.97 20.91
C ASP A 102 -8.06 -7.56 19.43
N THR A 103 -7.25 -8.25 18.61
CA THR A 103 -7.18 -8.02 17.16
C THR A 103 -8.29 -8.79 16.43
N PRO A 104 -9.04 -8.16 15.50
CA PRO A 104 -10.07 -8.84 14.72
C PRO A 104 -9.55 -10.06 13.98
N LEU A 105 -10.38 -11.09 13.84
CA LEU A 105 -9.92 -12.43 13.44
C LEU A 105 -9.27 -12.48 12.04
N LEU A 106 -9.84 -11.78 11.05
CA LEU A 106 -9.25 -11.72 9.71
C LEU A 106 -7.96 -10.88 9.69
N GLU A 107 -7.82 -9.92 10.60
CA GLU A 107 -6.58 -9.14 10.77
C GLU A 107 -5.49 -9.98 11.45
N ARG A 108 -5.85 -10.87 12.39
CA ARG A 108 -4.92 -11.86 12.95
C ARG A 108 -4.40 -12.82 11.87
N PHE A 109 -5.30 -13.31 11.01
CA PHE A 109 -4.93 -14.13 9.86
C PHE A 109 -3.98 -13.37 8.90
N LYS A 110 -4.28 -12.09 8.64
CA LYS A 110 -3.42 -11.21 7.85
C LYS A 110 -2.05 -11.03 8.46
N PHE A 111 -1.92 -10.85 9.78
CA PHE A 111 -0.62 -10.80 10.45
C PHE A 111 0.17 -12.10 10.30
N CYS A 112 -0.48 -13.27 10.32
CA CYS A 112 0.19 -14.52 9.95
C CYS A 112 0.72 -14.46 8.50
N CYS A 113 -0.06 -13.97 7.55
CA CYS A 113 0.40 -13.82 6.15
C CYS A 113 1.59 -12.85 6.04
N ILE A 114 1.57 -11.73 6.79
CA ILE A 114 2.66 -10.74 6.85
C ILE A 114 3.95 -11.38 7.38
N VAL A 115 3.88 -12.17 8.45
CA VAL A 115 5.06 -12.88 8.99
C VAL A 115 5.70 -13.77 7.92
N SER A 116 4.91 -14.55 7.19
CA SER A 116 5.44 -15.37 6.08
C SER A 116 6.02 -14.54 4.95
N SER A 117 5.37 -13.43 4.57
CA SER A 117 5.89 -12.52 3.53
C SER A 117 7.21 -11.86 3.93
N ASN A 118 7.37 -11.49 5.20
CA ASN A 118 8.61 -10.92 5.71
C ASN A 118 9.74 -11.96 5.73
N LEU A 119 9.43 -13.20 6.13
CA LEU A 119 10.39 -14.30 6.08
C LEU A 119 10.79 -14.60 4.63
N ASP A 120 9.86 -14.63 3.68
CA ASP A 120 10.18 -14.75 2.24
C ASP A 120 11.21 -13.70 1.80
N GLU A 121 10.98 -12.43 2.14
CA GLU A 121 11.93 -11.35 1.81
C GLU A 121 13.31 -11.56 2.46
N HIS A 122 13.34 -12.01 3.71
CA HIS A 122 14.56 -12.26 4.45
C HIS A 122 15.44 -13.33 3.76
N PHE A 123 14.86 -14.47 3.43
CA PHE A 123 15.55 -15.56 2.73
C PHE A 123 15.90 -15.20 1.28
N ALA A 124 15.07 -14.40 0.61
CA ALA A 124 15.28 -14.04 -0.79
C ALA A 124 16.35 -12.95 -0.99
N LYS A 125 16.64 -12.10 0.01
CA LYS A 125 17.57 -10.97 -0.14
C LYS A 125 18.86 -11.05 0.68
N ARG A 126 18.84 -11.69 1.85
CA ARG A 126 19.88 -11.45 2.89
C ARG A 126 20.72 -12.68 3.21
N LEU A 127 20.09 -13.82 3.43
CA LEU A 127 20.80 -15.09 3.68
C LEU A 127 21.56 -15.63 2.45
N GLY A 128 21.17 -15.21 1.25
CA GLY A 128 21.84 -15.62 0.02
C GLY A 128 23.25 -15.07 -0.21
N ASN A 129 23.78 -14.23 0.69
CA ASN A 129 25.17 -13.75 0.63
C ASN A 129 26.16 -14.69 1.34
N ILE A 130 25.71 -15.84 1.83
CA ILE A 130 26.57 -16.85 2.43
C ILE A 130 26.78 -17.95 1.38
N PRO A 131 27.91 -17.99 0.65
CA PRO A 131 28.26 -19.14 -0.15
C PRO A 131 28.39 -20.35 0.79
N LYS A 132 27.46 -21.30 0.69
CA LYS A 132 27.60 -22.61 1.33
C LYS A 132 28.42 -23.58 0.48
N VAL A 133 28.75 -23.18 -0.75
CA VAL A 133 29.64 -23.86 -1.69
C VAL A 133 31.01 -23.19 -1.61
N GLN A 134 32.09 -23.96 -1.39
CA GLN A 134 33.45 -23.44 -1.56
C GLN A 134 33.63 -22.97 -3.00
N ALA A 135 33.92 -21.69 -3.20
CA ALA A 135 34.38 -21.19 -4.49
C ALA A 135 35.91 -21.35 -4.51
N ASP A 136 36.44 -22.11 -5.48
CA ASP A 136 37.82 -21.91 -5.91
C ASP A 136 37.88 -20.53 -6.58
N GLU A 137 38.83 -19.68 -6.19
CA GLU A 137 38.85 -18.24 -6.48
C GLU A 137 39.06 -17.85 -7.96
N ASP A 138 39.23 -18.81 -8.89
CA ASP A 138 39.80 -18.52 -10.22
C ASP A 138 38.96 -18.90 -11.45
N ASP A 139 37.67 -19.24 -11.36
CA ASP A 139 36.88 -19.56 -12.57
C ASP A 139 35.46 -18.99 -12.59
N ALA A 140 35.05 -18.48 -13.76
CA ALA A 140 33.69 -18.04 -14.08
C ALA A 140 32.64 -19.13 -13.76
N PRO A 141 31.37 -18.78 -13.48
CA PRO A 141 30.37 -19.69 -12.94
C PRO A 141 29.91 -20.72 -13.98
N ASP A 142 30.66 -21.80 -14.12
CA ASP A 142 30.23 -23.02 -14.80
C ASP A 142 29.41 -23.87 -13.83
N THR A 143 28.09 -23.92 -14.05
CA THR A 143 27.13 -24.71 -13.28
C THR A 143 27.47 -26.21 -13.20
N SER A 144 28.33 -26.73 -14.08
CA SER A 144 28.76 -28.13 -14.05
C SER A 144 29.78 -28.46 -12.95
N LYS A 145 30.46 -27.44 -12.40
CA LYS A 145 31.48 -27.57 -11.33
C LYS A 145 30.94 -27.39 -9.90
N MET A 146 29.64 -27.18 -9.71
CA MET A 146 28.95 -27.14 -8.38
C MET A 146 28.92 -28.50 -7.64
N LYS A 147 29.92 -29.37 -7.86
CA LYS A 147 30.17 -30.60 -7.07
C LYS A 147 31.07 -30.34 -5.86
N ALA A 148 31.15 -29.10 -5.37
CA ALA A 148 31.90 -28.77 -4.17
C ALA A 148 31.06 -29.03 -2.91
N SER A 149 31.67 -29.74 -1.94
CA SER A 149 31.09 -30.09 -0.65
C SER A 149 30.46 -28.87 0.02
N ILE A 150 29.19 -29.01 0.45
CA ILE A 150 28.56 -28.03 1.34
C ILE A 150 29.47 -27.89 2.57
N ARG A 151 29.85 -26.65 2.93
CA ARG A 151 30.69 -26.43 4.12
C ARG A 151 29.92 -26.80 5.40
N PRO A 152 30.60 -27.15 6.49
CA PRO A 152 29.94 -27.33 7.78
C PRO A 152 29.13 -26.07 8.16
N ARG A 153 27.95 -26.29 8.75
CA ARG A 153 27.11 -25.24 9.31
C ARG A 153 27.81 -24.58 10.50
N THR A 154 27.62 -23.28 10.62
CA THR A 154 28.10 -22.49 11.76
C THR A 154 27.09 -22.50 12.90
N GLU A 155 27.54 -22.27 14.13
CA GLU A 155 26.66 -22.08 15.30
C GLU A 155 25.62 -20.97 15.08
N PHE A 156 25.98 -19.94 14.30
CA PHE A 156 25.07 -18.88 13.88
C PHE A 156 23.91 -19.40 13.02
N GLU A 157 24.23 -20.22 12.00
CA GLU A 157 23.22 -20.82 11.11
C GLU A 157 22.29 -21.77 11.86
N GLU A 158 22.82 -22.55 12.81
CA GLU A 158 22.01 -23.42 13.67
C GLU A 158 21.03 -22.61 14.53
N LYS A 159 21.53 -21.63 15.32
CA LYS A 159 20.69 -20.78 16.18
C LYS A 159 19.65 -19.99 15.37
N PHE A 160 20.04 -19.51 14.19
CA PHE A 160 19.12 -18.78 13.31
C PHE A 160 18.01 -19.69 12.80
N SER A 161 18.35 -20.90 12.37
CA SER A 161 17.37 -21.88 11.91
C SER A 161 16.41 -22.30 13.02
N GLU A 162 16.91 -22.50 14.25
CA GLU A 162 16.09 -22.76 15.44
C GLU A 162 15.10 -21.61 15.71
N ALA A 163 15.58 -20.36 15.67
CA ALA A 163 14.75 -19.18 15.89
C ALA A 163 13.62 -19.05 14.83
N VAL A 164 13.95 -19.25 13.54
CA VAL A 164 12.94 -19.24 12.46
C VAL A 164 11.94 -20.39 12.64
N THR A 165 12.42 -21.59 12.94
CA THR A 165 11.58 -22.78 13.18
C THR A 165 10.61 -22.53 14.33
N SER A 166 11.07 -21.87 15.40
CA SER A 166 10.26 -21.48 16.55
C SER A 166 9.12 -20.52 16.15
N ILE A 167 9.43 -19.46 15.38
CA ILE A 167 8.45 -18.49 14.85
C ILE A 167 7.41 -19.20 14.00
N VAL A 168 7.85 -20.03 13.03
CA VAL A 168 6.98 -20.80 12.14
C VAL A 168 6.07 -21.73 12.95
N ASN A 169 6.60 -22.45 13.94
CA ASN A 169 5.81 -23.37 14.75
C ASN A 169 4.69 -22.65 15.54
N ILE A 170 4.97 -21.48 16.13
CA ILE A 170 3.93 -20.71 16.84
C ILE A 170 2.92 -20.10 15.87
N GLN A 171 3.38 -19.57 14.74
CA GLN A 171 2.51 -19.07 13.68
C GLN A 171 1.49 -20.13 13.26
N TYR A 172 1.95 -21.33 12.90
CA TYR A 172 1.06 -22.41 12.49
C TYR A 172 0.24 -22.99 13.64
N LYS A 173 0.74 -23.00 14.87
CA LYS A 173 -0.04 -23.41 16.05
C LYS A 173 -1.21 -22.45 16.29
N CYS A 174 -0.96 -21.14 16.22
CA CYS A 174 -2.00 -20.10 16.32
C CYS A 174 -3.01 -20.23 15.18
N LEU A 175 -2.51 -20.36 13.95
CA LEU A 175 -3.35 -20.52 12.77
C LEU A 175 -4.29 -21.72 12.90
N MET A 176 -3.75 -22.89 13.25
CA MET A 176 -4.49 -24.16 13.24
C MET A 176 -5.39 -24.38 14.46
N ARG A 177 -4.95 -23.93 15.64
CA ARG A 177 -5.67 -24.22 16.91
C ARG A 177 -6.62 -23.10 17.32
N ASP A 178 -6.53 -21.93 16.70
CA ASP A 178 -7.29 -20.75 17.11
C ASP A 178 -7.92 -20.04 15.91
N ILE A 179 -7.12 -19.54 14.96
CA ILE A 179 -7.64 -18.68 13.88
C ILE A 179 -8.57 -19.43 12.92
N LEU A 180 -8.12 -20.53 12.32
CA LEU A 180 -8.92 -21.26 11.32
C LEU A 180 -10.22 -21.85 11.89
N PRO A 181 -10.23 -22.48 13.09
CA PRO A 181 -11.48 -22.95 13.70
C PRO A 181 -12.49 -21.81 13.92
N LYS A 182 -12.06 -20.65 14.44
CA LYS A 182 -12.95 -19.50 14.65
C LYS A 182 -13.43 -18.87 13.33
N LEU A 183 -12.60 -18.87 12.29
CA LEU A 183 -13.02 -18.39 10.96
C LEU A 183 -14.12 -19.29 10.41
N GLN A 184 -13.98 -20.61 10.60
CA GLN A 184 -14.96 -21.59 10.18
C GLN A 184 -16.33 -21.40 10.86
N GLU A 185 -16.37 -20.97 12.13
CA GLU A 185 -17.62 -20.63 12.85
C GLU A 185 -18.37 -19.46 12.17
N HIS A 186 -17.66 -18.59 11.47
CA HIS A 186 -18.21 -17.46 10.70
C HIS A 186 -18.33 -17.78 9.20
N GLY A 187 -18.25 -19.06 8.81
CA GLY A 187 -18.38 -19.51 7.42
C GLY A 187 -17.11 -19.36 6.57
N VAL A 188 -16.06 -18.69 7.05
CA VAL A 188 -14.81 -18.52 6.31
C VAL A 188 -13.97 -19.79 6.39
N LYS A 189 -13.76 -20.49 5.27
CA LYS A 189 -13.11 -21.81 5.24
C LYS A 189 -12.02 -21.88 4.19
N ILE A 190 -10.91 -22.53 4.53
CA ILE A 190 -9.94 -23.02 3.55
C ILE A 190 -10.23 -24.50 3.35
N LEU A 191 -10.83 -24.84 2.20
CA LEU A 191 -11.27 -26.18 1.85
C LEU A 191 -10.14 -26.99 1.21
N ARG A 192 -10.32 -28.31 1.20
CA ARG A 192 -9.62 -29.21 0.28
C ARG A 192 -10.59 -29.67 -0.80
N TYR A 193 -10.05 -30.18 -1.89
CA TYR A 193 -10.88 -30.64 -3.01
C TYR A 193 -11.91 -31.69 -2.57
N ARG A 194 -11.55 -32.59 -1.66
CA ARG A 194 -12.47 -33.60 -1.11
C ARG A 194 -13.61 -33.05 -0.27
N ASP A 195 -13.45 -31.83 0.25
CA ASP A 195 -14.42 -31.17 1.12
C ASP A 195 -15.44 -30.35 0.27
N LEU A 196 -15.27 -30.32 -1.06
CA LEU A 196 -16.20 -29.69 -2.02
C LEU A 196 -17.43 -30.56 -2.27
N ASP A 197 -18.56 -29.90 -2.56
CA ASP A 197 -19.74 -30.56 -3.13
C ASP A 197 -19.52 -30.94 -4.62
N ASP A 198 -20.44 -31.72 -5.18
CA ASP A 198 -20.27 -32.26 -6.54
C ASP A 198 -20.33 -31.18 -7.63
N THR A 199 -21.05 -30.08 -7.39
CA THR A 199 -21.12 -28.94 -8.33
C THR A 199 -19.79 -28.19 -8.31
N GLN A 200 -19.30 -27.87 -7.11
CA GLN A 200 -18.00 -27.25 -6.92
C GLN A 200 -16.84 -28.09 -7.48
N LYS A 201 -16.90 -29.42 -7.35
CA LYS A 201 -15.92 -30.32 -7.98
C LYS A 201 -15.96 -30.23 -9.50
N ALA A 202 -17.15 -30.26 -10.10
CA ALA A 202 -17.31 -30.13 -11.54
C ALA A 202 -16.73 -28.79 -12.06
N ASP A 203 -17.00 -27.69 -11.35
CA ASP A 203 -16.46 -26.37 -11.67
C ASP A 203 -14.93 -26.33 -11.58
N MET A 204 -14.37 -26.89 -10.50
CA MET A 204 -12.91 -26.91 -10.30
C MET A 204 -12.19 -27.86 -11.27
N ASP A 205 -12.83 -28.95 -11.69
CA ASP A 205 -12.31 -29.84 -12.74
C ASP A 205 -12.35 -29.19 -14.13
N GLU A 206 -13.40 -28.43 -14.42
CA GLU A 206 -13.46 -27.64 -15.64
C GLU A 206 -12.41 -26.53 -15.62
N TYR A 207 -12.27 -25.82 -14.49
CA TYR A 207 -11.23 -24.83 -14.29
C TYR A 207 -9.84 -25.45 -14.50
N PHE A 208 -9.59 -26.64 -13.93
CA PHE A 208 -8.36 -27.38 -14.18
C PHE A 208 -8.12 -27.60 -15.66
N ARG A 209 -9.09 -28.20 -16.37
CA ARG A 209 -8.96 -28.55 -17.78
C ARG A 209 -8.74 -27.31 -18.67
N LYS A 210 -9.48 -26.22 -18.44
CA LYS A 210 -9.45 -25.01 -19.29
C LYS A 210 -8.30 -24.08 -18.97
N LYS A 211 -7.93 -23.95 -17.70
CA LYS A 211 -6.99 -22.92 -17.22
C LYS A 211 -5.67 -23.49 -16.73
N LEU A 212 -5.66 -24.60 -15.99
CA LEU A 212 -4.45 -25.10 -15.33
C LEU A 212 -3.68 -26.11 -16.19
N TYR A 213 -4.36 -27.13 -16.70
CA TYR A 213 -3.76 -28.26 -17.45
C TYR A 213 -2.87 -27.81 -18.62
N PRO A 214 -3.26 -26.83 -19.47
CA PRO A 214 -2.41 -26.39 -20.58
C PRO A 214 -1.06 -25.76 -20.16
N MET A 215 -0.93 -25.36 -18.89
CA MET A 215 0.29 -24.76 -18.34
C MET A 215 1.14 -25.74 -17.52
N ILE A 216 0.68 -26.99 -17.36
CA ILE A 216 1.38 -28.00 -16.57
C ILE A 216 2.27 -28.82 -17.49
N THR A 217 3.56 -28.93 -17.12
CA THR A 217 4.50 -29.83 -17.77
C THR A 217 5.08 -30.78 -16.71
N PRO A 218 4.69 -32.07 -16.72
CA PRO A 218 5.27 -33.06 -15.81
C PRO A 218 6.70 -33.39 -16.24
N LEU A 219 7.63 -33.34 -15.28
CA LEU A 219 9.05 -33.58 -15.48
C LEU A 219 9.46 -34.84 -14.73
N SER A 220 9.92 -35.86 -15.47
CA SER A 220 10.58 -37.03 -14.88
C SER A 220 12.00 -36.69 -14.46
N VAL A 221 12.48 -37.29 -13.37
CA VAL A 221 13.89 -37.21 -12.96
C VAL A 221 14.48 -38.61 -13.00
N ASP A 222 15.43 -38.81 -13.91
CA ASP A 222 16.15 -40.08 -14.13
C ASP A 222 17.54 -39.82 -14.74
N GLN A 223 18.26 -40.86 -15.17
CA GLN A 223 19.62 -40.71 -15.73
C GLN A 223 19.67 -39.87 -17.03
N THR A 224 18.56 -39.79 -17.75
CA THR A 224 18.41 -39.05 -19.02
C THR A 224 17.70 -37.71 -18.85
N HIS A 225 17.00 -37.51 -17.73
CA HIS A 225 16.27 -36.28 -17.41
C HIS A 225 16.79 -35.68 -16.09
N PRO A 226 17.61 -34.61 -16.13
CA PRO A 226 18.18 -34.00 -14.93
C PRO A 226 17.09 -33.35 -14.07
N PHE A 227 17.43 -33.11 -12.79
CA PHE A 227 16.52 -32.44 -11.86
C PHE A 227 16.12 -31.05 -12.39
N PRO A 228 14.82 -30.71 -12.41
CA PRO A 228 14.36 -29.50 -13.06
C PRO A 228 14.74 -28.24 -12.29
N MET A 229 14.92 -27.13 -13.02
CA MET A 229 15.15 -25.82 -12.39
C MET A 229 13.89 -25.33 -11.65
N ILE A 230 13.95 -25.37 -10.32
CA ILE A 230 12.87 -24.92 -9.44
C ILE A 230 12.90 -23.40 -9.30
N GLN A 231 11.80 -22.70 -9.56
CA GLN A 231 11.71 -21.24 -9.43
C GLN A 231 11.45 -20.80 -7.98
N SER A 232 11.94 -19.61 -7.62
CA SER A 232 11.70 -19.03 -6.29
C SER A 232 10.22 -18.72 -6.03
N HIS A 233 9.77 -18.96 -4.80
CA HIS A 233 8.43 -18.77 -4.27
C HIS A 233 7.31 -19.59 -4.94
N GLY A 234 7.60 -20.34 -6.00
CA GLY A 234 6.64 -21.24 -6.63
C GLY A 234 6.37 -22.49 -5.79
N ILE A 235 5.12 -22.96 -5.81
CA ILE A 235 4.77 -24.29 -5.29
C ILE A 235 5.02 -25.32 -6.38
N TYR A 236 5.64 -26.42 -5.99
CA TYR A 236 5.88 -27.58 -6.83
C TYR A 236 5.30 -28.82 -6.16
N LEU A 237 4.87 -29.79 -6.97
CA LEU A 237 4.43 -31.09 -6.50
C LEU A 237 5.46 -32.15 -6.89
N VAL A 238 5.83 -33.00 -5.93
CA VAL A 238 6.46 -34.29 -6.19
C VAL A 238 5.37 -35.35 -6.19
N ILE A 239 5.12 -35.97 -7.34
CA ILE A 239 4.18 -37.07 -7.48
C ILE A 239 4.95 -38.38 -7.50
N VAL A 240 4.50 -39.35 -6.71
CA VAL A 240 4.95 -40.74 -6.80
C VAL A 240 3.85 -41.55 -7.49
N VAL A 241 4.18 -42.13 -8.63
CA VAL A 241 3.26 -42.94 -9.44
C VAL A 241 3.80 -44.36 -9.60
N LEU A 242 2.90 -45.35 -9.68
CA LEU A 242 3.21 -46.73 -10.01
C LEU A 242 2.84 -46.98 -11.47
N ASN A 243 3.76 -47.55 -12.24
CA ASN A 243 3.44 -48.07 -13.55
C ASN A 243 2.83 -49.48 -13.40
N PRO A 244 1.56 -49.69 -13.75
CA PRO A 244 0.88 -50.97 -13.52
C PRO A 244 1.44 -52.12 -14.38
N GLU A 245 2.05 -51.82 -15.54
CA GLU A 245 2.60 -52.84 -16.44
C GLU A 245 3.97 -53.37 -15.98
N THR A 246 4.78 -52.52 -15.36
CA THR A 246 6.17 -52.83 -14.97
C THR A 246 6.35 -52.99 -13.46
N SER A 247 5.32 -52.66 -12.67
CA SER A 247 5.35 -52.59 -11.20
C SER A 247 6.47 -51.70 -10.65
N ARG A 248 6.94 -50.72 -11.44
CA ARG A 248 8.00 -49.78 -11.04
C ARG A 248 7.39 -48.45 -10.62
N THR A 249 7.91 -47.89 -9.53
CA THR A 249 7.57 -46.54 -9.09
C THR A 249 8.40 -45.51 -9.86
N ARG A 250 7.78 -44.38 -10.20
CA ARG A 250 8.44 -43.22 -10.79
C ARG A 250 8.07 -41.96 -10.01
N ARG A 251 8.97 -40.98 -10.06
CA ARG A 251 8.76 -39.65 -9.49
C ARG A 251 8.62 -38.64 -10.62
N LEU A 252 7.59 -37.82 -10.52
CA LEU A 252 7.30 -36.73 -11.44
C LEU A 252 7.22 -35.43 -10.66
N TYR A 253 7.67 -34.36 -11.29
CA TYR A 253 7.72 -33.03 -10.71
C TYR A 253 7.00 -32.07 -11.63
N PHE A 254 6.12 -31.24 -11.08
CA PHE A 254 5.60 -30.12 -11.84
C PHE A 254 5.36 -28.92 -10.94
N ARG A 255 5.46 -27.76 -11.56
CA ARG A 255 5.14 -26.49 -10.91
C ARG A 255 3.64 -26.28 -10.94
N ILE A 256 3.07 -25.84 -9.82
CA ILE A 256 1.71 -25.30 -9.82
C ILE A 256 1.68 -24.02 -10.69
N PRO A 257 0.76 -23.93 -11.68
CA PRO A 257 0.64 -22.73 -12.50
C PRO A 257 0.50 -21.46 -11.65
N ASN A 258 1.26 -20.41 -11.99
CA ASN A 258 1.29 -19.16 -11.22
C ASN A 258 0.12 -18.23 -11.62
N VAL A 259 -1.10 -18.70 -11.40
CA VAL A 259 -2.32 -17.90 -11.59
C VAL A 259 -2.53 -17.04 -10.33
N LYS A 260 -2.96 -15.78 -10.52
CA LYS A 260 -3.29 -14.87 -9.42
C LYS A 260 -4.81 -14.59 -9.43
N PRO A 261 -5.51 -14.77 -8.29
CA PRO A 261 -5.00 -15.25 -7.01
C PRO A 261 -4.69 -16.78 -7.01
N ARG A 262 -3.73 -17.23 -6.21
CA ARG A 262 -3.38 -18.66 -6.05
C ARG A 262 -4.44 -19.43 -5.24
N VAL A 263 -5.14 -18.72 -4.36
CA VAL A 263 -6.20 -19.26 -3.53
C VAL A 263 -7.51 -18.73 -4.10
N LEU A 264 -8.34 -19.62 -4.64
CA LEU A 264 -9.55 -19.27 -5.36
C LEU A 264 -10.74 -19.25 -4.39
N PRO A 265 -11.62 -18.24 -4.44
CA PRO A 265 -12.92 -18.36 -3.78
C PRO A 265 -13.74 -19.45 -4.49
N VAL A 266 -14.48 -20.25 -3.72
CA VAL A 266 -15.37 -21.30 -4.22
C VAL A 266 -16.75 -21.08 -3.61
N GLY A 267 -17.79 -21.23 -4.42
CA GLY A 267 -19.16 -20.91 -4.03
C GLY A 267 -19.50 -19.42 -4.20
N SER A 268 -20.79 -19.10 -4.12
CA SER A 268 -21.32 -17.75 -4.38
C SER A 268 -21.05 -16.76 -3.24
N ASP A 269 -20.89 -17.23 -2.00
CA ASP A 269 -20.66 -16.38 -0.82
C ASP A 269 -19.23 -15.79 -0.75
N ARG A 270 -18.29 -16.32 -1.53
CA ARG A 270 -16.85 -15.98 -1.49
C ARG A 270 -16.23 -16.11 -0.09
N LEU A 271 -16.76 -16.98 0.76
CA LEU A 271 -16.24 -17.26 2.10
C LEU A 271 -15.43 -18.56 2.15
N CYS A 272 -15.62 -19.44 1.16
CA CYS A 272 -14.85 -20.66 1.03
C CYS A 272 -13.71 -20.47 0.03
N TYR A 273 -12.54 -21.03 0.32
CA TYR A 273 -11.32 -20.82 -0.42
C TYR A 273 -10.62 -22.14 -0.72
N LEU A 274 -10.17 -22.34 -1.95
CA LEU A 274 -9.47 -23.54 -2.39
C LEU A 274 -8.09 -23.18 -2.99
N PRO A 275 -6.99 -23.71 -2.42
CA PRO A 275 -5.67 -23.57 -3.03
C PRO A 275 -5.59 -24.32 -4.37
N ILE A 276 -4.98 -23.70 -5.39
CA ILE A 276 -4.85 -24.33 -6.73
C ILE A 276 -4.13 -25.69 -6.67
N GLU A 277 -3.18 -25.88 -5.75
CA GLU A 277 -2.51 -27.18 -5.61
C GLU A 277 -3.47 -28.33 -5.28
N GLU A 278 -4.59 -28.09 -4.58
CA GLU A 278 -5.59 -29.12 -4.28
C GLU A 278 -6.34 -29.56 -5.55
N ILE A 279 -6.63 -28.60 -6.46
CA ILE A 279 -7.24 -28.88 -7.76
C ILE A 279 -6.30 -29.73 -8.61
N CYS A 280 -5.01 -29.37 -8.64
CA CYS A 280 -4.00 -30.11 -9.37
C CYS A 280 -3.82 -31.53 -8.82
N ILE A 281 -3.79 -31.70 -7.48
CA ILE A 281 -3.66 -33.02 -6.83
C ILE A 281 -4.85 -33.92 -7.18
N ALA A 282 -6.07 -33.39 -7.16
CA ALA A 282 -7.29 -34.14 -7.47
C ALA A 282 -7.34 -34.63 -8.93
N ASN A 283 -6.66 -33.93 -9.84
CA ASN A 283 -6.65 -34.19 -11.28
C ASN A 283 -5.31 -34.76 -11.80
N VAL A 284 -4.48 -35.35 -10.92
CA VAL A 284 -3.17 -35.89 -11.30
C VAL A 284 -3.26 -37.07 -12.27
N ASP A 285 -4.33 -37.84 -12.21
CA ASP A 285 -4.64 -38.93 -13.15
C ASP A 285 -4.67 -38.46 -14.60
N LYS A 286 -5.18 -37.24 -14.84
CA LYS A 286 -5.20 -36.60 -16.17
C LYS A 286 -3.81 -36.14 -16.63
N ILE A 287 -2.89 -35.88 -15.69
CA ILE A 287 -1.50 -35.51 -15.97
C ILE A 287 -0.65 -36.76 -16.23
N CYS A 288 -0.91 -37.84 -15.48
CA CYS A 288 -0.16 -39.10 -15.50
C CYS A 288 -1.02 -40.25 -16.03
N GLU A 289 -1.58 -40.09 -17.24
CA GLU A 289 -2.50 -41.06 -17.83
C GLU A 289 -1.89 -42.48 -17.86
N GLY A 290 -2.68 -43.48 -17.46
CA GLY A 290 -2.24 -44.88 -17.39
C GLY A 290 -1.33 -45.24 -16.21
N MET A 291 -1.03 -44.30 -15.31
CA MET A 291 -0.24 -44.53 -14.10
C MET A 291 -1.11 -44.45 -12.85
N GLU A 292 -0.82 -45.29 -11.84
CA GLU A 292 -1.53 -45.24 -10.56
C GLU A 292 -0.87 -44.21 -9.64
N LEU A 293 -1.62 -43.20 -9.22
CA LEU A 293 -1.16 -42.23 -8.23
C LEU A 293 -1.02 -42.88 -6.86
N LEU A 294 0.21 -42.95 -6.34
CA LEU A 294 0.42 -43.37 -4.96
C LEU A 294 0.26 -42.19 -4.01
N LYS A 295 1.04 -41.12 -4.19
CA LYS A 295 1.06 -39.93 -3.32
C LYS A 295 1.56 -38.68 -4.04
N ALA A 296 1.14 -37.51 -3.57
CA ALA A 296 1.64 -36.21 -4.00
C ALA A 296 2.10 -35.38 -2.77
N TYR A 297 3.25 -34.70 -2.91
CA TYR A 297 3.83 -33.89 -1.83
C TYR A 297 4.18 -32.49 -2.35
N PRO A 298 3.54 -31.44 -1.83
CA PRO A 298 3.91 -30.08 -2.18
C PRO A 298 5.20 -29.66 -1.48
N PHE A 299 5.98 -28.84 -2.17
CA PHE A 299 7.16 -28.17 -1.63
C PHE A 299 7.31 -26.78 -2.26
N ARG A 300 8.06 -25.92 -1.57
CA ARG A 300 8.31 -24.55 -2.01
C ARG A 300 9.77 -24.20 -1.78
N VAL A 301 10.38 -23.53 -2.74
CA VAL A 301 11.78 -23.08 -2.66
C VAL A 301 11.84 -21.57 -2.68
N THR A 302 12.72 -20.99 -1.85
CA THR A 302 13.12 -19.59 -1.94
C THR A 302 14.56 -19.52 -2.44
N ARG A 303 14.86 -18.59 -3.35
CA ARG A 303 16.21 -18.35 -3.91
C ARG A 303 16.66 -16.92 -3.66
N ASN A 304 17.97 -16.70 -3.69
CA ASN A 304 18.54 -15.36 -3.59
C ASN A 304 18.27 -14.55 -4.88
N VAL A 305 17.44 -13.52 -4.82
CA VAL A 305 17.06 -12.71 -6.00
C VAL A 305 17.72 -11.33 -6.02
N LYS A 306 18.74 -11.09 -5.21
CA LYS A 306 19.44 -9.80 -5.17
C LYS A 306 20.17 -9.55 -6.51
N LEU A 307 19.77 -8.49 -7.22
CA LEU A 307 20.55 -7.99 -8.37
C LEU A 307 21.78 -7.28 -7.82
N VAL A 308 22.97 -7.74 -8.21
CA VAL A 308 24.19 -6.95 -8.11
C VAL A 308 24.40 -6.35 -9.48
N ILE A 309 23.80 -5.18 -9.69
CA ILE A 309 24.07 -4.39 -10.90
C ILE A 309 25.47 -3.81 -10.71
N ASP A 310 26.44 -4.31 -11.46
CA ASP A 310 27.80 -3.81 -11.43
C ASP A 310 27.82 -2.39 -12.02
N ASP A 311 28.17 -1.42 -11.16
CA ASP A 311 28.24 -0.02 -11.53
C ASP A 311 29.37 0.30 -12.54
N THR A 312 30.28 -0.64 -12.79
CA THR A 312 31.37 -0.52 -13.78
C THR A 312 30.92 -0.84 -15.22
N LEU A 313 29.90 -1.68 -15.40
CA LEU A 313 29.34 -2.03 -16.72
C LEU A 313 28.51 -0.90 -17.37
N PHE A 314 28.23 0.18 -16.61
CA PHE A 314 27.56 1.39 -17.11
C PHE A 314 28.40 2.14 -18.13
N GLY A 315 29.73 1.93 -18.14
CA GLY A 315 30.64 2.57 -19.08
C GLY A 315 30.67 1.92 -20.47
N GLU A 316 30.17 0.68 -20.61
CA GLU A 316 30.38 -0.15 -21.82
C GLU A 316 29.08 -0.63 -22.50
N SER A 317 27.89 -0.35 -21.95
CA SER A 317 26.60 -0.76 -22.53
C SER A 317 25.73 0.44 -22.94
N ASP A 318 25.25 0.45 -24.18
CA ASP A 318 24.50 1.58 -24.76
C ASP A 318 23.05 1.72 -24.24
N ASN A 319 22.53 0.78 -23.42
CA ASN A 319 21.16 0.89 -22.87
C ASN A 319 20.95 0.21 -21.50
N LEU A 320 20.92 1.01 -20.43
CA LEU A 320 20.67 0.58 -19.04
C LEU A 320 19.35 -0.19 -18.86
N LEU A 321 18.31 0.15 -19.64
CA LEU A 321 17.02 -0.54 -19.57
C LEU A 321 17.16 -2.01 -19.98
N ASP A 322 17.92 -2.28 -21.04
CA ASP A 322 18.10 -3.64 -21.56
C ASP A 322 18.93 -4.50 -20.59
N PHE A 323 19.96 -3.92 -19.96
CA PHE A 323 20.72 -4.60 -18.91
C PHE A 323 19.84 -5.01 -17.71
N VAL A 324 18.97 -4.11 -17.24
CA VAL A 324 18.03 -4.42 -16.14
C VAL A 324 17.10 -5.57 -16.54
N TRP A 325 16.64 -5.61 -17.80
CA TRP A 325 15.85 -6.71 -18.33
C TRP A 325 16.61 -8.05 -18.31
N GLU A 326 17.86 -8.09 -18.76
CA GLU A 326 18.68 -9.31 -18.77
C GLU A 326 18.97 -9.84 -17.35
N GLU A 327 19.29 -8.94 -16.42
CA GLU A 327 19.63 -9.31 -15.03
C GLU A 327 18.38 -9.83 -14.28
N VAL A 328 17.18 -9.31 -14.61
CA VAL A 328 15.90 -9.88 -14.15
C VAL A 328 15.70 -11.33 -14.64
N HIS A 329 16.18 -11.67 -15.83
CA HIS A 329 16.11 -13.04 -16.35
C HIS A 329 17.12 -13.98 -15.66
N ARG A 330 18.35 -13.52 -15.39
CA ARG A 330 19.38 -14.29 -14.65
C ARG A 330 18.96 -14.68 -13.23
N ARG A 331 18.09 -13.90 -12.57
CA ARG A 331 17.52 -14.26 -11.24
C ARG A 331 16.92 -15.67 -11.17
N ARG A 332 16.45 -16.22 -12.29
CA ARG A 332 15.82 -17.55 -12.32
C ARG A 332 16.77 -18.68 -11.94
N SER A 333 18.09 -18.50 -12.08
CA SER A 333 19.12 -19.52 -11.79
C SER A 333 19.86 -19.31 -10.47
N ALA A 334 19.44 -18.37 -9.62
CA ALA A 334 20.17 -18.06 -8.39
C ALA A 334 20.13 -19.20 -7.35
N PRO A 335 21.09 -19.31 -6.42
CA PRO A 335 21.12 -20.38 -5.41
C PRO A 335 19.87 -20.42 -4.53
N ALA A 336 19.46 -21.62 -4.13
CA ALA A 336 18.38 -21.83 -3.16
C ALA A 336 18.85 -21.45 -1.75
N THR A 337 17.95 -20.87 -0.96
CA THR A 337 18.23 -20.42 0.42
C THR A 337 17.25 -20.98 1.42
N ARG A 338 16.09 -21.49 0.98
CA ARG A 338 15.09 -22.11 1.85
C ARG A 338 14.29 -23.16 1.11
N LEU A 339 14.03 -24.28 1.78
CA LEU A 339 13.09 -25.31 1.34
C LEU A 339 11.99 -25.48 2.39
N GLU A 340 10.74 -25.27 1.99
CA GLU A 340 9.57 -25.58 2.81
C GLU A 340 8.92 -26.88 2.32
N ILE A 341 8.67 -27.80 3.24
CA ILE A 341 8.06 -29.11 2.96
C ILE A 341 6.94 -29.40 3.94
N THR A 342 5.97 -30.21 3.53
CA THR A 342 4.92 -30.71 4.45
C THR A 342 5.46 -31.82 5.35
N LYS A 343 4.95 -31.92 6.58
CA LYS A 343 5.31 -32.99 7.55
C LYS A 343 5.15 -34.42 7.00
N GLN A 344 4.25 -34.64 6.04
CA GLN A 344 3.97 -35.96 5.45
C GLN A 344 5.02 -36.39 4.43
N MET A 345 5.96 -35.52 4.04
CA MET A 345 6.97 -35.83 3.04
C MET A 345 7.95 -36.91 3.53
N PRO A 346 8.15 -37.99 2.76
CA PRO A 346 9.12 -39.04 3.08
C PRO A 346 10.56 -38.54 3.14
N ALA A 347 11.35 -39.15 4.02
CA ALA A 347 12.76 -38.78 4.24
C ALA A 347 13.62 -38.91 2.97
N ASP A 348 13.36 -39.91 2.13
CA ASP A 348 14.06 -40.13 0.86
C ASP A 348 13.80 -39.02 -0.18
N ILE A 349 12.57 -38.49 -0.24
CA ILE A 349 12.23 -37.35 -1.10
C ILE A 349 12.85 -36.07 -0.53
N ARG A 350 12.79 -35.87 0.78
CA ARG A 350 13.47 -34.74 1.45
C ARG A 350 14.97 -34.75 1.15
N SER A 351 15.66 -35.86 1.39
CA SER A 351 17.11 -35.96 1.14
C SER A 351 17.46 -35.73 -0.33
N LEU A 352 16.61 -36.16 -1.26
CA LEU A 352 16.77 -35.84 -2.68
C LEU A 352 16.67 -34.33 -2.93
N LEU A 353 15.61 -33.66 -2.47
CA LEU A 353 15.43 -32.22 -2.67
C LEU A 353 16.57 -31.41 -2.05
N VAL A 354 17.00 -31.76 -0.85
CA VAL A 354 18.14 -31.12 -0.16
C VAL A 354 19.41 -31.23 -0.99
N ARG A 355 19.71 -32.42 -1.52
CA ARG A 355 20.88 -32.65 -2.37
C ARG A 355 20.81 -31.88 -3.69
N GLU A 356 19.70 -31.99 -4.43
CA GLU A 356 19.57 -31.37 -5.76
C GLU A 356 19.47 -29.84 -5.71
N LEU A 357 19.05 -29.28 -4.56
CA LEU A 357 18.99 -27.84 -4.33
C LEU A 357 20.23 -27.28 -3.63
N TYR A 358 21.21 -28.12 -3.30
CA TYR A 358 22.45 -27.76 -2.59
C TYR A 358 22.18 -27.07 -1.24
N LEU A 359 21.22 -27.60 -0.50
CA LEU A 359 20.82 -27.12 0.83
C LEU A 359 21.36 -28.05 1.91
N ASP A 360 21.37 -27.58 3.16
CA ASP A 360 21.55 -28.43 4.33
C ASP A 360 20.30 -28.44 5.23
N ASP A 361 20.29 -29.25 6.28
CA ASP A 361 19.12 -29.41 7.16
C ASP A 361 18.69 -28.12 7.87
N THR A 362 19.58 -27.12 8.03
CA THR A 362 19.23 -25.80 8.60
C THR A 362 18.38 -24.95 7.67
N ASP A 363 18.37 -25.26 6.37
CA ASP A 363 17.58 -24.55 5.35
C ASP A 363 16.20 -25.18 5.10
N VAL A 364 15.89 -26.30 5.78
CA VAL A 364 14.67 -27.09 5.57
C VAL A 364 13.65 -26.83 6.68
N TYR A 365 12.52 -26.24 6.32
CA TYR A 365 11.44 -25.90 7.24
C TYR A 365 10.25 -26.83 7.00
N THR A 366 9.96 -27.67 8.00
CA THR A 366 8.83 -28.61 7.94
C THR A 366 7.56 -27.93 8.45
N ILE A 367 6.60 -27.74 7.56
CA ILE A 367 5.32 -27.11 7.88
C ILE A 367 4.36 -28.17 8.44
N PRO A 368 3.71 -27.92 9.60
CA PRO A 368 2.88 -28.92 10.28
C PRO A 368 1.55 -29.20 9.58
N ASN A 369 1.14 -28.39 8.60
CA ASN A 369 -0.05 -28.57 7.77
C ASN A 369 0.32 -28.49 6.27
N ASN A 370 -0.69 -28.54 5.39
CA ASN A 370 -0.49 -28.50 3.94
C ASN A 370 -0.54 -27.07 3.34
N LEU A 371 -0.64 -26.02 4.17
CA LEU A 371 -0.80 -24.64 3.71
C LEU A 371 0.57 -23.98 3.48
N LEU A 372 1.32 -24.45 2.48
CA LEU A 372 2.63 -23.87 2.15
C LEU A 372 2.51 -22.46 1.57
N GLY A 373 3.50 -21.61 1.82
CA GLY A 373 3.54 -20.26 1.25
C GLY A 373 2.35 -19.40 1.68
N LEU A 374 2.16 -19.28 3.01
CA LEU A 374 1.03 -18.56 3.62
C LEU A 374 0.90 -17.10 3.16
N ALA A 375 1.98 -16.49 2.64
CA ALA A 375 1.93 -15.17 2.01
C ALA A 375 0.92 -15.11 0.84
N ASP A 376 0.72 -16.19 0.07
CA ASP A 376 -0.26 -16.19 -1.02
C ASP A 376 -1.72 -16.24 -0.54
N PHE A 377 -1.97 -16.43 0.76
CA PHE A 377 -3.30 -16.49 1.35
C PHE A 377 -3.84 -15.11 1.79
N PHE A 378 -3.11 -14.02 1.54
CA PHE A 378 -3.60 -12.65 1.79
C PHE A 378 -5.04 -12.40 1.31
N PRO A 379 -5.49 -12.87 0.13
CA PRO A 379 -6.88 -12.70 -0.32
C PRO A 379 -7.93 -13.15 0.69
N VAL A 380 -7.67 -14.21 1.47
CA VAL A 380 -8.59 -14.73 2.51
C VAL A 380 -8.84 -13.68 3.60
N SER A 381 -7.84 -12.88 3.96
CA SER A 381 -8.00 -11.81 4.96
C SER A 381 -8.99 -10.71 4.55
N PHE A 382 -9.33 -10.64 3.25
CA PHE A 382 -10.30 -9.69 2.70
C PHE A 382 -11.69 -10.31 2.51
N SER A 383 -11.96 -11.48 3.11
CA SER A 383 -13.31 -12.06 3.15
C SER A 383 -14.34 -11.00 3.59
N PRO A 384 -15.52 -10.91 2.97
CA PRO A 384 -16.50 -9.85 3.20
C PRO A 384 -17.28 -10.02 4.52
N VAL A 385 -16.58 -10.24 5.63
CA VAL A 385 -17.15 -10.41 6.98
C VAL A 385 -16.69 -9.26 7.86
N ALA A 386 -17.46 -8.16 7.83
CA ALA A 386 -17.08 -6.87 8.40
C ALA A 386 -16.73 -6.93 9.91
N GLU A 387 -17.43 -7.75 10.67
CA GLU A 387 -17.20 -7.95 12.12
C GLU A 387 -15.85 -8.58 12.46
N LEU A 388 -15.20 -9.23 11.49
CA LEU A 388 -13.88 -9.86 11.66
C LEU A 388 -12.72 -8.97 11.19
N GLN A 389 -12.99 -7.76 10.72
CA GLN A 389 -12.01 -6.81 10.20
C GLN A 389 -11.92 -5.54 11.06
N TYR A 390 -10.86 -4.76 10.89
CA TYR A 390 -10.87 -3.41 11.42
C TYR A 390 -11.94 -2.55 10.73
N PRO A 391 -12.62 -1.63 11.44
CA PRO A 391 -13.53 -0.68 10.82
C PRO A 391 -12.86 0.06 9.66
N PRO A 392 -13.52 0.25 8.49
CA PRO A 392 -12.93 0.97 7.37
C PRO A 392 -12.37 2.33 7.79
N HIS A 393 -11.15 2.63 7.36
CA HIS A 393 -10.52 3.93 7.60
C HIS A 393 -10.71 4.82 6.37
N VAL A 394 -11.41 5.95 6.54
CA VAL A 394 -11.62 6.94 5.48
C VAL A 394 -10.68 8.12 5.74
N PRO A 395 -9.69 8.37 4.86
CA PRO A 395 -8.79 9.51 5.02
C PRO A 395 -9.53 10.85 4.89
N MET A 396 -9.18 11.82 5.73
CA MET A 396 -9.77 13.16 5.72
C MET A 396 -9.09 14.08 4.71
N VAL A 397 -9.81 15.06 4.16
CA VAL A 397 -9.18 16.11 3.35
C VAL A 397 -8.49 17.12 4.28
N PRO A 398 -7.23 17.50 4.06
CA PRO A 398 -6.60 18.57 4.83
C PRO A 398 -7.46 19.83 4.75
N LYS A 399 -7.80 20.44 5.89
CA LYS A 399 -8.75 21.56 5.98
C LYS A 399 -8.55 22.67 4.96
N ARG A 400 -7.28 23.02 4.71
CA ARG A 400 -6.92 24.11 3.80
C ARG A 400 -7.06 23.73 2.32
N LEU A 401 -7.29 22.46 2.02
CA LEU A 401 -7.43 21.91 0.67
C LEU A 401 -8.86 21.44 0.36
N VAL A 402 -9.80 21.57 1.30
CA VAL A 402 -11.21 21.19 1.11
C VAL A 402 -11.82 21.91 -0.10
N GLY A 403 -12.51 21.15 -0.96
CA GLY A 403 -13.17 21.65 -2.17
C GLY A 403 -12.24 22.04 -3.32
N LEU A 404 -10.91 21.92 -3.17
CA LEU A 404 -9.97 22.34 -4.23
C LEU A 404 -9.89 21.35 -5.40
N GLU A 405 -10.10 20.05 -5.19
CA GLU A 405 -10.13 19.07 -6.29
C GLU A 405 -11.37 19.28 -7.18
N GLU A 406 -12.53 19.56 -6.59
CA GLU A 406 -13.77 19.88 -7.33
C GLU A 406 -13.59 21.14 -8.19
N ARG A 407 -12.95 22.15 -7.61
CA ARG A 407 -12.71 23.45 -8.25
C ARG A 407 -11.44 23.49 -9.10
N LEU A 408 -10.78 22.36 -9.30
CA LEU A 408 -9.51 22.28 -10.00
C LEU A 408 -9.60 22.77 -11.45
N HIS A 409 -10.78 22.66 -12.06
CA HIS A 409 -11.05 23.15 -13.40
C HIS A 409 -11.26 24.67 -13.45
N GLU A 410 -11.82 25.26 -12.39
CA GLU A 410 -12.10 26.70 -12.28
C GLU A 410 -10.85 27.48 -11.87
N ASP A 411 -10.16 27.02 -10.82
CA ASP A 411 -8.99 27.68 -10.26
C ASP A 411 -7.90 26.67 -9.89
N PRO A 412 -7.19 26.11 -10.89
CA PRO A 412 -6.03 25.23 -10.64
C PRO A 412 -4.88 25.95 -9.91
N GLY A 413 -4.93 27.28 -9.79
CA GLY A 413 -3.94 28.08 -9.07
C GLY A 413 -4.14 28.14 -7.56
N LYS A 414 -5.31 27.72 -7.05
CA LYS A 414 -5.71 27.97 -5.66
C LYS A 414 -4.80 27.30 -4.64
N ILE A 415 -4.39 26.05 -4.89
CA ILE A 415 -3.51 25.30 -3.98
C ILE A 415 -2.17 26.00 -3.73
N PHE A 416 -1.59 26.63 -4.76
CA PHE A 416 -0.33 27.37 -4.61
C PHE A 416 -0.51 28.61 -3.72
N SER A 417 -1.70 29.24 -3.77
CA SER A 417 -2.03 30.36 -2.89
C SER A 417 -2.18 29.91 -1.43
N VAL A 418 -2.68 28.69 -1.19
CA VAL A 418 -2.74 28.08 0.14
C VAL A 418 -1.34 27.85 0.70
N ILE A 419 -0.46 27.21 -0.07
CA ILE A 419 0.93 26.91 0.33
C ILE A 419 1.72 28.21 0.55
N ARG A 420 1.45 29.26 -0.24
CA ARG A 420 2.10 30.57 -0.09
C ARG A 420 1.82 31.23 1.26
N LYS A 421 0.63 31.00 1.81
CA LYS A 421 0.21 31.66 3.05
C LYS A 421 1.00 31.13 4.24
N GLU A 422 1.23 29.82 4.29
CA GLU A 422 1.92 29.13 5.38
C GLU A 422 2.22 27.69 4.93
N ASP A 423 3.29 27.10 5.48
CA ASP A 423 3.64 25.70 5.24
C ASP A 423 2.49 24.76 5.63
N LEU A 424 2.37 23.64 4.92
CA LEU A 424 1.33 22.63 5.16
C LEU A 424 1.98 21.27 5.41
N LEU A 425 1.75 20.70 6.60
CA LEU A 425 2.10 19.31 6.91
C LEU A 425 0.87 18.41 6.72
N VAL A 426 0.98 17.44 5.83
CA VAL A 426 -0.01 16.38 5.63
C VAL A 426 0.50 15.10 6.25
N ASP A 427 -0.38 14.40 6.96
CA ASP A 427 -0.11 13.12 7.61
C ASP A 427 -0.92 12.01 6.93
N TYR A 428 -0.26 10.92 6.57
CA TYR A 428 -0.89 9.72 6.00
C TYR A 428 -0.85 8.61 7.05
N PRO A 429 -1.82 7.68 7.06
CA PRO A 429 -3.02 7.59 6.22
C PRO A 429 -4.19 8.44 6.73
N THR A 430 -3.97 9.30 7.73
CA THR A 430 -5.01 10.12 8.38
C THR A 430 -5.67 11.06 7.38
N MET A 431 -4.87 11.66 6.51
CA MET A 431 -5.31 12.55 5.46
C MET A 431 -5.25 11.89 4.08
N SER A 432 -6.06 12.39 3.14
CA SER A 432 -6.17 11.86 1.79
C SER A 432 -4.97 12.22 0.94
N PHE A 433 -4.26 11.21 0.42
CA PHE A 433 -3.19 11.38 -0.57
C PHE A 433 -3.69 11.97 -1.89
N ASN A 434 -4.91 11.56 -2.30
CA ASN A 434 -5.53 12.02 -3.54
C ASN A 434 -5.83 13.52 -3.47
N GLU A 435 -6.40 13.97 -2.35
CA GLU A 435 -6.82 15.36 -2.10
C GLU A 435 -5.69 16.23 -1.53
N SER A 436 -4.42 15.80 -1.71
CA SER A 436 -3.25 16.55 -1.26
C SER A 436 -2.08 16.43 -2.24
N SER A 437 -1.26 15.39 -2.14
CA SER A 437 -0.08 15.18 -3.00
C SER A 437 -0.46 15.05 -4.47
N LEU A 438 -1.48 14.24 -4.76
CA LEU A 438 -1.92 14.05 -6.13
C LEU A 438 -2.65 15.29 -6.66
N LEU A 439 -3.50 15.93 -5.85
CA LEU A 439 -4.09 17.24 -6.14
C LEU A 439 -3.03 18.28 -6.48
N PHE A 440 -1.92 18.36 -5.73
CA PHE A 440 -0.82 19.29 -5.99
C PHE A 440 -0.21 19.10 -7.39
N LEU A 441 0.05 17.85 -7.78
CA LEU A 441 0.53 17.54 -9.13
C LEU A 441 -0.53 17.77 -10.20
N ARG A 442 -1.80 17.41 -9.95
CA ARG A 442 -2.92 17.61 -10.88
C ARG A 442 -3.21 19.09 -11.13
N ALA A 443 -3.09 19.92 -10.10
CA ALA A 443 -3.16 21.37 -10.18
C ALA A 443 -2.00 21.93 -10.99
N ALA A 444 -0.78 21.44 -10.75
CA ALA A 444 0.39 21.84 -11.51
C ALA A 444 0.28 21.47 -13.00
N ALA A 445 -0.25 20.29 -13.33
CA ALA A 445 -0.44 19.85 -14.70
C ALA A 445 -1.45 20.73 -15.47
N ARG A 446 -2.49 21.24 -14.79
CA ARG A 446 -3.56 22.06 -15.40
C ARG A 446 -3.27 23.57 -15.38
N CYS A 447 -2.58 24.08 -14.36
CA CYS A 447 -2.38 25.52 -14.19
C CYS A 447 -1.55 26.11 -15.36
N PRO A 448 -2.07 27.09 -16.12
CA PRO A 448 -1.33 27.71 -17.22
C PRO A 448 -0.07 28.47 -16.79
N LYS A 449 -0.05 28.95 -15.53
CA LYS A 449 1.09 29.67 -14.96
C LYS A 449 2.24 28.75 -14.56
N VAL A 450 2.05 27.44 -14.50
CA VAL A 450 3.13 26.50 -14.17
C VAL A 450 3.98 26.26 -15.41
N ARG A 451 5.30 26.40 -15.25
CA ARG A 451 6.26 26.25 -16.35
C ARG A 451 7.04 24.94 -16.27
N MET A 452 7.41 24.51 -15.06
CA MET A 452 8.25 23.34 -14.87
C MET A 452 7.78 22.49 -13.69
N ILE A 453 7.92 21.17 -13.84
CA ILE A 453 7.69 20.16 -12.80
C ILE A 453 8.92 19.24 -12.75
N LYS A 454 9.51 19.07 -11.57
CA LYS A 454 10.55 18.06 -11.30
C LYS A 454 10.07 17.10 -10.22
N CYS A 455 10.22 15.79 -10.44
CA CYS A 455 9.72 14.77 -9.52
C CYS A 455 10.65 13.55 -9.46
N VAL A 456 10.79 12.94 -8.29
CA VAL A 456 11.42 11.61 -8.14
C VAL A 456 10.34 10.53 -8.10
N LEU A 457 10.46 9.52 -8.97
CA LEU A 457 9.64 8.32 -9.01
C LEU A 457 10.46 7.09 -8.59
N TYR A 458 10.28 6.67 -7.34
CA TYR A 458 10.89 5.44 -6.81
C TYR A 458 10.00 4.20 -7.04
N ARG A 459 8.67 4.34 -6.88
CA ARG A 459 7.66 3.28 -7.00
C ARG A 459 6.30 3.85 -7.42
N GLY A 460 5.89 3.64 -8.67
CA GLY A 460 4.61 4.16 -9.18
C GLY A 460 3.37 3.34 -8.78
N GLY A 461 3.54 2.06 -8.42
CA GLY A 461 2.44 1.08 -8.38
C GLY A 461 2.05 0.61 -9.79
N SER A 462 1.03 -0.25 -9.94
CA SER A 462 0.38 -0.54 -11.24
C SER A 462 -0.60 0.59 -11.58
N ASP A 463 -0.61 1.08 -12.82
CA ASP A 463 -1.43 2.20 -13.30
C ASP A 463 -1.36 3.47 -12.44
N SER A 464 -0.16 4.03 -12.33
CA SER A 464 0.11 5.17 -11.44
C SER A 464 -0.61 6.46 -11.89
N PRO A 465 -1.53 7.03 -11.08
CA PRO A 465 -2.16 8.31 -11.41
C PRO A 465 -1.18 9.48 -11.39
N LEU A 466 0.00 9.32 -10.75
CA LEU A 466 1.09 10.27 -10.84
C LEU A 466 1.70 10.31 -12.24
N VAL A 467 2.03 9.15 -12.81
CA VAL A 467 2.60 9.06 -14.17
C VAL A 467 1.62 9.67 -15.18
N ALA A 468 0.32 9.34 -15.07
CA ALA A 468 -0.71 9.94 -15.91
C ALA A 468 -0.78 11.48 -15.78
N SER A 469 -0.56 12.02 -14.57
CA SER A 469 -0.56 13.47 -14.33
C SER A 469 0.70 14.16 -14.88
N LEU A 470 1.87 13.51 -14.81
CA LEU A 470 3.12 13.98 -15.40
C LEU A 470 3.03 14.00 -16.93
N ILE A 471 2.53 12.92 -17.55
CA ILE A 471 2.26 12.86 -19.00
C ILE A 471 1.33 14.00 -19.43
N ARG A 472 0.26 14.25 -18.67
CA ARG A 472 -0.65 15.36 -18.95
C ARG A 472 0.03 16.73 -18.84
N ALA A 473 0.91 16.91 -17.85
CA ALA A 473 1.66 18.15 -17.71
C ALA A 473 2.57 18.41 -18.93
N ALA A 474 3.28 17.38 -19.40
CA ALA A 474 4.12 17.45 -20.60
C ALA A 474 3.29 17.77 -21.85
N LYS A 475 2.17 17.05 -22.06
CA LYS A 475 1.22 17.35 -23.16
C LYS A 475 0.64 18.76 -23.10
N ASN A 476 0.54 19.35 -21.92
CA ASN A 476 0.13 20.75 -21.72
C ASN A 476 1.30 21.75 -21.85
N GLY A 477 2.41 21.37 -22.49
CA GLY A 477 3.54 22.24 -22.81
C GLY A 477 4.43 22.62 -21.62
N LYS A 478 4.37 21.88 -20.51
CA LYS A 478 5.22 22.12 -19.33
C LYS A 478 6.51 21.35 -19.45
N GLU A 479 7.61 21.93 -18.96
CA GLU A 479 8.87 21.21 -18.85
C GLU A 479 8.77 20.21 -17.68
N VAL A 480 8.77 18.92 -17.98
CA VAL A 480 8.66 17.87 -16.97
C VAL A 480 9.95 17.07 -16.90
N SER A 481 10.66 17.14 -15.78
CA SER A 481 11.83 16.29 -15.50
C SER A 481 11.47 15.23 -14.46
N VAL A 482 11.73 13.96 -14.77
CA VAL A 482 11.39 12.85 -13.89
C VAL A 482 12.62 11.98 -13.64
N LEU A 483 12.94 11.78 -12.37
CA LEU A 483 14.01 10.88 -11.98
C LEU A 483 13.44 9.53 -11.57
N VAL A 484 13.76 8.48 -12.34
CA VAL A 484 13.19 7.14 -12.17
C VAL A 484 14.25 6.19 -11.61
N GLU A 485 13.98 5.56 -10.47
CA GLU A 485 14.87 4.56 -9.89
C GLU A 485 14.59 3.17 -10.47
N LEU A 486 15.46 2.70 -11.36
CA LEU A 486 15.32 1.39 -12.00
C LEU A 486 15.75 0.22 -11.10
N LYS A 487 16.60 0.46 -10.08
CA LYS A 487 17.09 -0.59 -9.16
C LYS A 487 16.17 -0.81 -7.94
N ALA A 488 14.91 -0.36 -8.02
CA ALA A 488 13.91 -0.57 -6.98
C ALA A 488 13.47 -2.04 -6.96
N SER A 489 13.80 -2.75 -5.87
CA SER A 489 13.57 -4.19 -5.79
C SER A 489 12.10 -4.56 -5.99
N PHE A 490 11.87 -5.48 -6.93
CA PHE A 490 10.58 -6.05 -7.35
C PHE A 490 9.68 -5.15 -8.20
N ASP A 491 10.08 -3.91 -8.48
CA ASP A 491 9.34 -2.95 -9.31
C ASP A 491 10.07 -2.64 -10.62
N GLU A 492 11.15 -3.37 -10.94
CA GLU A 492 12.09 -3.02 -12.02
C GLU A 492 11.41 -2.97 -13.41
N VAL A 493 10.58 -3.97 -13.72
CA VAL A 493 9.82 -4.07 -14.99
C VAL A 493 8.81 -2.91 -15.12
N GLN A 494 8.11 -2.60 -14.04
CA GLN A 494 7.09 -1.54 -14.05
C GLN A 494 7.74 -0.16 -14.18
N ASN A 495 8.81 0.11 -13.44
CA ASN A 495 9.54 1.38 -13.51
C ASN A 495 10.15 1.60 -14.91
N SER A 496 10.62 0.52 -15.57
CA SER A 496 11.09 0.57 -16.96
C SER A 496 9.97 0.94 -17.94
N THR A 497 8.76 0.38 -17.73
CA THR A 497 7.58 0.71 -18.53
C THR A 497 7.18 2.18 -18.37
N TYR A 498 7.20 2.70 -17.14
CA TYR A 498 6.90 4.11 -16.88
C TYR A 498 7.92 5.06 -17.48
N ALA A 499 9.21 4.73 -17.41
CA ALA A 499 10.25 5.53 -18.04
C ALA A 499 9.96 5.71 -19.54
N LYS A 500 9.61 4.63 -20.24
CA LYS A 500 9.25 4.67 -21.66
C LYS A 500 8.02 5.56 -21.93
N GLN A 501 6.92 5.36 -21.20
CA GLN A 501 5.71 6.17 -21.36
C GLN A 501 5.94 7.67 -21.11
N LEU A 502 6.80 8.01 -20.15
CA LEU A 502 7.15 9.40 -19.85
C LEU A 502 8.01 10.02 -20.96
N MET A 503 8.98 9.28 -21.50
CA MET A 503 9.80 9.72 -22.63
C MET A 503 8.93 9.96 -23.88
N ASP A 504 8.05 9.02 -24.21
CA ASP A 504 7.13 9.13 -25.36
C ASP A 504 6.19 10.35 -25.25
N ALA A 505 5.90 10.80 -24.02
CA ALA A 505 5.10 11.99 -23.76
C ALA A 505 5.89 13.32 -23.79
N GLY A 506 7.22 13.27 -24.00
CA GLY A 506 8.10 14.45 -24.01
C GLY A 506 8.65 14.85 -22.63
N CYS A 507 8.58 13.98 -21.62
CA CYS A 507 9.26 14.23 -20.34
C CYS A 507 10.77 13.98 -20.48
N ASN A 508 11.59 14.78 -19.79
CA ASN A 508 13.00 14.50 -19.61
C ASN A 508 13.17 13.46 -18.48
N VAL A 509 13.50 12.22 -18.83
CA VAL A 509 13.67 11.11 -17.87
C VAL A 509 15.15 10.89 -17.57
N SER A 510 15.50 10.79 -16.29
CA SER A 510 16.88 10.51 -15.83
C SER A 510 16.90 9.38 -14.80
N TYR A 511 18.02 8.65 -14.69
CA TYR A 511 18.11 7.42 -13.89
C TYR A 511 18.94 7.55 -12.60
N GLY A 512 19.20 8.77 -12.12
CA GLY A 512 20.01 9.02 -10.92
C GLY A 512 21.52 9.01 -11.17
N LEU A 513 22.29 9.06 -10.08
CA LEU A 513 23.76 9.03 -10.12
C LEU A 513 24.28 7.59 -10.12
N VAL A 514 25.32 7.32 -10.90
CA VAL A 514 26.00 6.01 -10.91
C VAL A 514 26.49 5.66 -9.50
N GLY A 515 26.31 4.40 -9.07
CA GLY A 515 26.68 3.95 -7.73
C GLY A 515 25.72 4.33 -6.59
N LEU A 516 24.73 5.21 -6.83
CA LEU A 516 23.82 5.68 -5.78
C LEU A 516 22.36 5.42 -6.15
N LYS A 517 21.60 4.85 -5.21
CA LYS A 517 20.14 4.73 -5.39
C LYS A 517 19.44 6.03 -4.97
N THR A 518 18.58 6.56 -5.82
CA THR A 518 17.82 7.77 -5.46
C THR A 518 16.56 7.40 -4.72
N HIS A 519 16.52 7.72 -3.43
CA HIS A 519 15.43 7.38 -2.53
C HIS A 519 14.82 8.62 -1.86
N SER A 520 15.14 9.83 -2.31
CA SER A 520 14.41 11.03 -1.93
C SER A 520 12.97 11.00 -2.45
N LYS A 521 12.04 11.60 -1.71
CA LYS A 521 10.63 11.72 -2.11
C LYS A 521 10.24 13.18 -2.17
N ILE A 522 10.70 13.79 -3.26
CA ILE A 522 10.63 15.22 -3.49
C ILE A 522 9.93 15.52 -4.82
N MET A 523 9.14 16.59 -4.81
CA MET A 523 8.52 17.17 -5.98
C MET A 523 8.73 18.68 -5.94
N LEU A 524 9.04 19.28 -7.08
CA LEU A 524 9.25 20.72 -7.23
C LEU A 524 8.42 21.22 -8.41
N ILE A 525 7.68 22.31 -8.20
CA ILE A 525 6.88 22.99 -9.20
C ILE A 525 7.33 24.44 -9.28
N VAL A 526 7.59 24.91 -10.50
CA VAL A 526 7.96 26.30 -10.78
C VAL A 526 6.81 26.98 -11.52
N ARG A 527 6.32 28.08 -10.94
CA ARG A 527 5.16 28.83 -11.41
C ARG A 527 5.56 30.28 -11.66
N GLN A 528 5.07 30.84 -12.77
CA GLN A 528 5.13 32.26 -13.07
C GLN A 528 4.14 33.01 -12.16
N GLU A 529 4.66 33.89 -11.32
CA GLU A 529 3.90 34.82 -10.49
C GLU A 529 4.16 36.27 -10.98
N GLU A 530 3.47 37.24 -10.39
CA GLU A 530 3.60 38.67 -10.74
C GLU A 530 5.04 39.19 -10.60
N ASN A 531 5.76 38.73 -9.57
CA ASN A 531 7.14 39.16 -9.28
C ASN A 531 8.20 38.20 -9.86
N GLY A 532 7.85 37.40 -10.87
CA GLY A 532 8.74 36.42 -11.50
C GLY A 532 8.45 34.97 -11.11
N PHE A 533 9.45 34.10 -11.23
CA PHE A 533 9.28 32.68 -10.91
C PHE A 533 9.27 32.43 -9.41
N ARG A 534 8.27 31.67 -8.95
CA ARG A 534 8.23 31.12 -7.60
C ARG A 534 8.22 29.60 -7.65
N GLN A 535 8.88 29.02 -6.66
CA GLN A 535 9.03 27.59 -6.49
C GLN A 535 8.13 27.11 -5.36
N TYR A 536 7.53 25.95 -5.55
CA TYR A 536 6.73 25.25 -4.55
C TYR A 536 7.25 23.81 -4.52
N CYS A 537 7.61 23.31 -3.35
CA CYS A 537 8.09 21.95 -3.23
C CYS A 537 7.28 21.15 -2.22
N GLN A 538 7.30 19.84 -2.44
CA GLN A 538 6.82 18.83 -1.52
C GLN A 538 8.01 17.95 -1.12
N ILE A 539 8.22 17.77 0.18
CA ILE A 539 9.22 16.86 0.75
C ILE A 539 8.49 15.88 1.65
N ALA A 540 8.56 14.59 1.32
CA ALA A 540 7.85 13.54 2.02
C ALA A 540 8.79 12.51 2.67
N THR A 541 8.32 11.87 3.73
CA THR A 541 8.95 10.68 4.28
C THR A 541 8.68 9.47 3.37
N GLY A 542 7.46 9.38 2.83
CA GLY A 542 6.95 8.24 2.05
C GLY A 542 7.05 8.40 0.53
N ASN A 543 6.88 7.29 -0.19
CA ASN A 543 6.76 7.30 -1.66
C ASN A 543 5.47 7.95 -2.10
N PHE A 544 5.49 8.57 -3.29
CA PHE A 544 4.29 9.07 -3.95
C PHE A 544 3.47 7.91 -4.56
N ASN A 545 2.87 7.08 -3.71
CA ASN A 545 2.08 5.93 -4.10
C ASN A 545 0.76 5.90 -3.29
N PRO A 546 -0.40 6.10 -3.95
CA PRO A 546 -1.70 6.12 -3.28
C PRO A 546 -2.03 4.84 -2.51
N SER A 547 -1.58 3.68 -2.99
CA SER A 547 -1.86 2.38 -2.37
C SER A 547 -1.10 2.24 -1.04
N THR A 548 0.18 2.62 -1.02
CA THR A 548 0.96 2.57 0.24
C THR A 548 0.53 3.65 1.22
N ALA A 549 0.11 4.83 0.74
CA ALA A 549 -0.36 5.93 1.59
C ALA A 549 -1.61 5.60 2.42
N LYS A 550 -2.34 4.51 2.10
CA LYS A 550 -3.48 4.00 2.90
C LYS A 550 -3.05 3.13 4.09
N ILE A 551 -1.83 2.62 4.07
CA ILE A 551 -1.34 1.62 5.03
C ILE A 551 -0.13 2.15 5.81
N TYR A 552 0.65 3.07 5.24
CA TYR A 552 1.91 3.56 5.79
C TYR A 552 1.68 4.88 6.50
N THR A 553 2.28 5.07 7.68
CA THR A 553 2.27 6.36 8.35
C THR A 553 3.36 7.25 7.78
N ASP A 554 3.01 8.26 7.00
CA ASP A 554 3.98 9.10 6.30
C ASP A 554 3.64 10.58 6.45
N LEU A 555 4.65 11.43 6.41
CA LEU A 555 4.49 12.88 6.45
C LEU A 555 4.88 13.49 5.11
N ALA A 556 4.17 14.55 4.72
CA ALA A 556 4.53 15.38 3.57
C ALA A 556 4.43 16.87 3.91
N LEU A 557 5.55 17.56 3.81
CA LEU A 557 5.62 19.01 3.91
C LEU A 557 5.43 19.63 2.52
N PHE A 558 4.51 20.58 2.41
CA PHE A 558 4.39 21.48 1.27
C PHE A 558 4.84 22.88 1.69
N THR A 559 5.78 23.45 0.95
CA THR A 559 6.36 24.76 1.27
C THR A 559 6.72 25.55 0.01
N CYS A 560 6.80 26.87 0.14
CA CYS A 560 7.39 27.75 -0.86
C CYS A 560 8.51 28.62 -0.26
N ARG A 561 9.15 28.18 0.83
CA ARG A 561 10.29 28.87 1.44
C ARG A 561 11.47 28.84 0.48
N GLU A 562 12.02 30.02 0.22
CA GLU A 562 12.97 30.23 -0.88
C GLU A 562 14.27 29.44 -0.70
N ASP A 563 14.76 29.34 0.54
CA ASP A 563 15.97 28.59 0.89
C ASP A 563 15.80 27.07 0.71
N ILE A 564 14.68 26.51 1.16
CA ILE A 564 14.35 25.09 0.97
C ILE A 564 14.13 24.78 -0.52
N CYS A 565 13.35 25.60 -1.22
CA CYS A 565 13.07 25.38 -2.64
C CYS A 565 14.34 25.49 -3.50
N ALA A 566 15.22 26.44 -3.20
CA ALA A 566 16.50 26.59 -3.88
C ALA A 566 17.40 25.35 -3.67
N ASP A 567 17.44 24.79 -2.45
CA ASP A 567 18.18 23.55 -2.18
C ASP A 567 17.59 22.34 -2.93
N VAL A 568 16.26 22.21 -3.00
CA VAL A 568 15.60 21.15 -3.77
C VAL A 568 15.93 21.27 -5.26
N LEU A 569 15.90 22.49 -5.81
CA LEU A 569 16.29 22.73 -7.19
C LEU A 569 17.76 22.39 -7.45
N ASP A 570 18.66 22.83 -6.56
CA ASP A 570 20.08 22.52 -6.62
C ASP A 570 20.33 21.01 -6.60
N LEU A 571 19.58 20.25 -5.79
CA LEU A 571 19.65 18.80 -5.76
C LEU A 571 19.19 18.19 -7.09
N PHE A 572 18.07 18.63 -7.66
CA PHE A 572 17.64 18.14 -8.99
C PHE A 572 18.70 18.41 -10.07
N ASN A 573 19.34 19.58 -10.03
CA ASN A 573 20.42 19.91 -10.97
C ASN A 573 21.66 19.04 -10.76
N ALA A 574 21.99 18.68 -9.51
CA ALA A 574 23.06 17.73 -9.19
C ALA A 574 22.75 16.29 -9.61
N LEU A 575 21.47 15.90 -9.62
CA LEU A 575 21.06 14.55 -10.03
C LEU A 575 20.90 14.38 -11.54
N THR A 576 20.61 15.47 -12.27
CA THR A 576 20.35 15.44 -13.72
C THR A 576 21.51 16.01 -14.56
N GLY A 577 22.45 16.72 -13.93
CA GLY A 577 23.62 17.30 -14.61
C GLY A 577 24.92 17.06 -13.84
N PHE A 578 26.04 17.52 -14.41
CA PHE A 578 27.38 17.37 -13.82
C PHE A 578 27.69 18.42 -12.73
N SER A 579 26.79 18.61 -11.76
CA SER A 579 26.99 19.56 -10.65
C SER A 579 27.50 18.86 -9.40
N ARG A 580 28.70 19.23 -8.93
CA ARG A 580 29.29 18.74 -7.67
C ARG A 580 28.89 19.63 -6.49
N LYS A 581 27.59 19.88 -6.33
CA LYS A 581 27.06 20.65 -5.20
C LYS A 581 27.40 19.92 -3.89
N ARG A 582 28.28 20.52 -3.07
CA ARG A 582 28.72 19.94 -1.77
C ARG A 582 28.05 20.57 -0.56
N GLN A 583 27.34 21.67 -0.73
CA GLN A 583 26.73 22.43 0.35
C GLN A 583 25.30 22.81 -0.01
N TYR A 584 24.43 22.65 0.97
CA TYR A 584 23.02 23.03 0.94
C TYR A 584 22.77 24.04 2.07
N ARG A 585 21.81 24.93 1.87
CA ARG A 585 21.53 26.04 2.81
C ARG A 585 20.81 25.54 4.06
N ARG A 586 19.86 24.63 3.87
CA ARG A 586 18.93 24.09 4.87
C ARG A 586 18.80 22.58 4.81
N LEU A 587 18.80 21.99 3.62
CA LEU A 587 18.59 20.54 3.49
C LEU A 587 19.78 19.74 4.00
N LEU A 588 19.46 18.62 4.64
CA LEU A 588 20.40 17.53 4.88
C LEU A 588 20.22 16.53 3.74
N VAL A 589 21.28 16.32 2.96
CA VAL A 589 21.29 15.49 1.76
C VAL A 589 22.33 14.40 1.93
N ALA A 590 21.92 13.14 1.80
CA ALA A 590 22.83 12.01 1.74
C ALA A 590 23.32 11.81 0.30
N PRO A 591 24.57 11.37 0.08
CA PRO A 591 25.63 11.15 1.07
C PRO A 591 26.52 12.40 1.29
N VAL A 592 25.96 13.61 1.12
CA VAL A 592 26.75 14.86 1.05
C VAL A 592 27.08 15.43 2.42
N ASN A 593 26.06 15.84 3.18
CA ASN A 593 26.23 16.50 4.49
C ASN A 593 25.40 15.84 5.60
N MET A 594 24.54 14.88 5.28
CA MET A 594 23.53 14.37 6.22
C MET A 594 24.14 13.63 7.43
N LEU A 595 25.09 12.72 7.22
CA LEU A 595 25.70 11.95 8.31
C LEU A 595 26.43 12.87 9.30
N ASP A 596 27.34 13.69 8.78
CA ASP A 596 28.12 14.64 9.59
C ASP A 596 27.23 15.62 10.35
N SER A 597 26.15 16.10 9.73
CA SER A 597 25.21 17.00 10.38
C SER A 597 24.46 16.33 11.54
N PHE A 598 24.10 15.05 11.42
CA PHE A 598 23.47 14.33 12.54
C PHE A 598 24.46 14.05 13.67
N ILE A 599 25.70 13.68 13.35
CA ILE A 599 26.75 13.52 14.34
C ILE A 599 26.95 14.84 15.11
N GLU A 600 27.05 15.96 14.40
CA GLU A 600 27.18 17.29 15.02
C GLU A 600 25.97 17.63 15.91
N LEU A 601 24.75 17.30 15.50
CA LEU A 601 23.56 17.52 16.31
C LEU A 601 23.58 16.68 17.60
N ILE A 602 24.03 15.41 17.54
CA ILE A 602 24.16 14.54 18.73
C ILE A 602 25.26 15.08 19.65
N ASP A 603 26.41 15.45 19.10
CA ASP A 603 27.54 15.96 19.88
C ASP A 603 27.24 17.29 20.56
N ASN A 604 26.46 18.15 19.91
CA ASN A 604 25.97 19.38 20.51
C ASN A 604 25.07 19.11 21.73
N GLU A 605 24.19 18.10 21.69
CA GLU A 605 23.42 17.69 22.88
C GLU A 605 24.34 17.15 23.99
N ALA A 606 25.32 16.33 23.63
CA ALA A 606 26.29 15.80 24.60
C ALA A 606 27.05 16.94 25.28
N GLU A 607 27.47 17.94 24.52
CA GLU A 607 28.17 19.11 25.04
C GLU A 607 27.28 20.00 25.92
N ASN A 608 26.01 20.18 25.53
CA ASN A 608 25.03 20.87 26.37
C ASN A 608 24.86 20.16 27.72
N ALA A 609 24.75 18.83 27.73
CA ALA A 609 24.64 18.04 28.94
C ALA A 609 25.89 18.17 29.84
N ARG A 610 27.11 18.12 29.26
CA ARG A 610 28.36 18.34 30.01
C ARG A 610 28.42 19.73 30.65
N LYS A 611 27.83 20.74 30.00
CA LYS A 611 27.70 22.10 30.53
C LYS A 611 26.58 22.26 31.57
N GLY A 612 25.82 21.20 31.88
CA GLY A 612 24.66 21.24 32.76
C GLY A 612 23.44 21.92 32.15
N LEU A 613 23.42 22.13 30.83
CA LEU A 613 22.26 22.64 30.11
C LEU A 613 21.28 21.49 29.80
N PRO A 614 19.96 21.76 29.69
CA PRO A 614 19.00 20.77 29.25
C PRO A 614 19.37 20.21 27.87
N ALA A 615 19.45 18.87 27.78
CA ALA A 615 19.76 18.15 26.56
C ALA A 615 18.85 16.94 26.38
N ARG A 616 18.28 16.78 25.18
CA ARG A 616 17.34 15.69 24.87
C ARG A 616 17.31 15.40 23.37
N ILE A 617 17.24 14.12 23.04
CA ILE A 617 17.08 13.60 21.67
C ILE A 617 15.83 12.73 21.62
N ILE A 618 14.98 12.93 20.62
CA ILE A 618 13.85 12.03 20.31
C ILE A 618 13.89 11.72 18.82
N LEU A 619 13.99 10.44 18.47
CA LEU A 619 14.05 9.98 17.09
C LEU A 619 12.90 9.02 16.81
N GLN A 620 12.15 9.27 15.75
CA GLN A 620 11.23 8.30 15.17
C GLN A 620 11.78 7.88 13.81
N ILE A 621 12.09 6.59 13.64
CA ILE A 621 12.71 6.02 12.43
C ILE A 621 12.29 4.57 12.23
N ASN A 622 12.47 4.03 11.02
CA ASN A 622 12.20 2.61 10.74
C ASN A 622 13.38 1.70 11.08
N GLY A 623 14.59 2.25 11.20
CA GLY A 623 15.74 1.47 11.64
C GLY A 623 16.98 2.31 11.93
N LEU A 624 17.77 1.82 12.89
CA LEU A 624 19.03 2.38 13.34
C LEU A 624 20.10 1.29 13.24
N THR A 625 21.02 1.39 12.29
CA THR A 625 22.14 0.45 12.11
C THR A 625 23.44 1.12 11.67
N GLU A 626 23.46 2.45 11.54
CA GLU A 626 24.68 3.18 11.22
C GLU A 626 25.55 3.33 12.48
N THR A 627 26.80 2.90 12.38
CA THR A 627 27.70 2.69 13.51
C THR A 627 28.21 3.98 14.14
N GLU A 628 28.49 5.01 13.34
CA GLU A 628 28.91 6.32 13.86
C GLU A 628 27.79 6.95 14.68
N CYS A 629 26.58 7.04 14.13
CA CYS A 629 25.40 7.52 14.86
C CYS A 629 25.19 6.76 16.17
N VAL A 630 25.28 5.42 16.15
CA VAL A 630 25.12 4.59 17.36
C VAL A 630 26.22 4.88 18.39
N SER A 631 27.48 4.99 17.97
CA SER A 631 28.60 5.32 18.84
C SER A 631 28.43 6.69 19.51
N HIS A 632 28.00 7.70 18.74
CA HIS A 632 27.74 9.03 19.24
C HIS A 632 26.51 9.08 20.17
N LEU A 633 25.47 8.28 19.92
CA LEU A 633 24.34 8.15 20.85
C LEU A 633 24.77 7.55 22.20
N TYR A 634 25.65 6.53 22.21
CA TYR A 634 26.25 6.04 23.46
C TYR A 634 27.04 7.14 24.18
N ALA A 635 27.87 7.91 23.46
CA ALA A 635 28.63 9.01 24.05
C ALA A 635 27.72 10.12 24.62
N ALA A 636 26.62 10.45 23.93
CA ALA A 636 25.63 11.41 24.41
C ALA A 636 24.90 10.91 25.66
N SER A 637 24.53 9.62 25.72
CA SER A 637 23.96 9.02 26.92
C SER A 637 24.91 9.12 28.12
N GLN A 638 26.20 8.82 27.91
CA GLN A 638 27.23 8.94 28.95
C GLN A 638 27.44 10.38 29.44
N ALA A 639 27.20 11.37 28.58
CA ALA A 639 27.23 12.78 28.94
C ALA A 639 26.00 13.25 29.73
N GLY A 640 24.95 12.40 29.86
CA GLY A 640 23.71 12.70 30.58
C GLY A 640 22.52 13.08 29.70
N VAL A 641 22.65 13.02 28.36
CA VAL A 641 21.56 13.34 27.43
C VAL A 641 20.45 12.30 27.55
N GLN A 642 19.20 12.75 27.65
CA GLN A 642 18.03 11.86 27.62
C GLN A 642 17.68 11.51 26.16
N ILE A 643 17.66 10.22 25.82
CA ILE A 643 17.51 9.76 24.43
C ILE A 643 16.34 8.78 24.31
N ASP A 644 15.36 9.13 23.47
CA ASP A 644 14.19 8.32 23.16
C ASP A 644 14.18 7.89 21.69
N LEU A 645 14.18 6.58 21.42
CA LEU A 645 14.24 6.01 20.08
C LEU A 645 12.96 5.25 19.77
N ILE A 646 12.07 5.81 18.96
CA ILE A 646 10.87 5.17 18.44
C ILE A 646 11.27 4.46 17.12
N CYS A 647 11.75 3.23 17.25
CA CYS A 647 12.28 2.41 16.17
C CYS A 647 11.44 1.16 15.94
N ARG A 648 10.66 1.14 14.86
CA ARG A 648 9.77 -0.01 14.59
C ARG A 648 10.54 -1.30 14.23
N GLY A 649 11.66 -1.14 13.51
CA GLY A 649 12.35 -2.22 12.83
C GLY A 649 13.66 -2.60 13.51
N LEU A 650 14.75 -2.53 12.76
CA LEU A 650 16.10 -2.88 13.21
C LEU A 650 16.66 -1.78 14.12
N CYS A 651 17.16 -2.13 15.29
CA CYS A 651 17.82 -1.18 16.19
C CYS A 651 19.12 -1.79 16.70
N ALA A 652 20.26 -1.21 16.31
CA ALA A 652 21.59 -1.68 16.65
C ALA A 652 22.08 -1.21 18.02
N ILE A 653 21.29 -0.39 18.71
CA ILE A 653 21.62 0.09 20.05
C ILE A 653 20.98 -0.84 21.09
N ARG A 654 21.72 -1.09 22.17
CA ARG A 654 21.17 -1.73 23.37
C ARG A 654 20.92 -0.67 24.44
N PRO A 655 19.66 -0.46 24.88
CA PRO A 655 19.34 0.52 25.92
C PRO A 655 19.72 0.00 27.32
N GLY A 656 19.90 0.90 28.28
CA GLY A 656 20.01 0.54 29.70
C GLY A 656 21.27 -0.24 30.09
N LEU A 657 22.33 -0.24 29.28
CA LEU A 657 23.62 -0.81 29.68
C LEU A 657 24.33 0.16 30.64
N PRO A 658 24.64 -0.26 31.88
CA PRO A 658 25.35 0.53 32.87
C PRO A 658 26.59 1.26 32.32
N GLY A 659 26.66 2.57 32.51
CA GLY A 659 27.78 3.41 32.09
C GLY A 659 27.93 3.61 30.58
N LYS A 660 26.98 3.12 29.77
CA LYS A 660 26.99 3.23 28.29
C LYS A 660 25.69 3.83 27.76
N SER A 661 24.54 3.27 28.14
CA SER A 661 23.23 3.64 27.62
C SER A 661 22.16 3.79 28.70
N ASP A 662 22.54 4.18 29.92
CA ASP A 662 21.64 4.41 31.06
C ASP A 662 20.47 5.36 30.73
N ASN A 663 20.71 6.33 29.83
CA ASN A 663 19.77 7.37 29.45
C ASN A 663 19.08 7.11 28.09
N ILE A 664 19.23 5.91 27.51
CA ILE A 664 18.63 5.56 26.22
C ILE A 664 17.43 4.64 26.44
N ARG A 665 16.30 4.98 25.80
CA ARG A 665 15.11 4.14 25.71
C ARG A 665 14.79 3.81 24.27
N VAL A 666 14.39 2.57 24.01
CA VAL A 666 14.00 2.12 22.68
C VAL A 666 12.57 1.60 22.71
N PHE A 667 11.72 2.23 21.91
CA PHE A 667 10.31 1.92 21.75
C PHE A 667 10.05 1.40 20.35
N SER A 668 9.04 0.54 20.22
CA SER A 668 8.52 0.08 18.95
C SER A 668 7.03 -0.12 19.02
N TRP A 669 6.35 0.08 17.90
CA TRP A 669 4.91 -0.02 17.83
C TRP A 669 4.50 -0.81 16.59
N ILE A 670 3.65 -1.82 16.80
CA ILE A 670 3.07 -2.67 15.76
C ILE A 670 1.55 -2.58 15.88
N GLY A 671 0.87 -2.32 14.78
CA GLY A 671 -0.58 -2.27 14.76
C GLY A 671 -1.11 -2.18 13.34
N ARG A 672 -2.35 -1.66 13.19
CA ARG A 672 -3.08 -1.59 11.91
C ARG A 672 -2.27 -0.93 10.78
N PHE A 673 -1.60 0.17 11.08
CA PHE A 673 -0.80 0.92 10.11
C PHE A 673 0.68 0.64 10.28
N LEU A 674 1.37 0.56 9.15
CA LEU A 674 2.81 0.38 9.10
C LEU A 674 3.48 1.70 9.47
N GLN A 675 4.11 1.77 10.64
CA GLN A 675 4.83 2.98 11.02
C GLN A 675 5.90 3.31 9.97
N HIS A 676 5.93 4.53 9.43
CA HIS A 676 6.89 4.88 8.38
C HIS A 676 7.42 6.32 8.49
N ARG A 677 6.91 7.12 9.44
CA ARG A 677 7.36 8.49 9.69
C ARG A 677 8.83 8.49 10.13
N ARG A 678 9.55 9.52 9.68
CA ARG A 678 10.92 9.83 10.10
C ARG A 678 10.94 11.24 10.66
N ILE A 679 11.09 11.35 11.98
CA ILE A 679 11.07 12.61 12.72
C ILE A 679 12.32 12.64 13.61
N PHE A 680 13.05 13.75 13.60
CA PHE A 680 14.26 13.93 14.39
C PHE A 680 14.11 15.20 15.23
N TYR A 681 14.30 15.07 16.54
CA TYR A 681 14.18 16.16 17.49
C TYR A 681 15.43 16.26 18.37
N PHE A 682 15.90 17.50 18.54
CA PHE A 682 17.04 17.87 19.39
C PHE A 682 16.65 19.11 20.20
N LEU A 683 16.80 19.08 21.53
CA LEU A 683 16.42 20.19 22.42
C LEU A 683 17.33 21.41 22.26
N ASN A 684 18.61 21.18 21.98
CA ASN A 684 19.63 22.14 21.58
C ASN A 684 19.71 23.35 22.53
N GLY A 685 19.82 23.05 23.84
CA GLY A 685 19.91 24.05 24.91
C GLY A 685 18.66 24.93 25.02
N GLY A 686 17.48 24.41 24.64
CA GLY A 686 16.20 25.12 24.63
C GLY A 686 15.85 25.78 23.30
N ARG A 687 16.72 25.70 22.28
CA ARG A 687 16.43 26.15 20.91
C ARG A 687 16.14 24.92 20.04
N GLU A 688 14.96 24.35 20.26
CA GLU A 688 14.52 23.09 19.67
C GLU A 688 14.71 23.04 18.15
N LYS A 689 15.20 21.91 17.64
CA LYS A 689 15.33 21.63 16.22
C LYS A 689 14.51 20.39 15.85
N TYR A 690 13.71 20.53 14.79
CA TYR A 690 12.87 19.47 14.25
C TYR A 690 13.22 19.22 12.80
N PHE A 691 13.25 17.95 12.40
CA PHE A 691 13.47 17.55 11.02
C PHE A 691 12.55 16.41 10.60
N ILE A 692 12.20 16.37 9.32
CA ILE A 692 11.52 15.23 8.70
C ILE A 692 12.17 14.90 7.35
N GLY A 693 12.04 13.66 6.89
CA GLY A 693 12.43 13.32 5.53
C GLY A 693 12.56 11.83 5.24
N SER A 694 13.33 11.49 4.21
CA SER A 694 13.30 10.16 3.62
C SER A 694 14.31 9.17 4.21
N ALA A 695 15.35 9.62 4.92
CA ALA A 695 16.38 8.71 5.43
C ALA A 695 16.00 8.08 6.78
N ASP A 696 16.30 6.79 6.92
CA ASP A 696 16.54 6.15 8.22
C ASP A 696 18.03 6.27 8.59
N TRP A 697 18.40 6.00 9.83
CA TRP A 697 19.82 5.92 10.26
C TRP A 697 20.41 4.53 10.00
N ARG A 698 20.42 4.12 8.74
CA ARG A 698 21.10 2.90 8.28
C ARG A 698 22.24 3.31 7.35
N ASN A 699 23.33 2.55 7.36
CA ASN A 699 24.52 2.84 6.54
C ASN A 699 24.14 3.17 5.08
N ARG A 700 23.41 2.26 4.41
CA ARG A 700 22.96 2.47 3.02
C ARG A 700 22.15 3.75 2.77
N ASN A 701 21.43 4.26 3.77
CA ASN A 701 20.59 5.46 3.63
C ASN A 701 21.44 6.73 3.74
N LEU A 702 22.48 6.70 4.58
CA LEU A 702 23.33 7.86 4.81
C LEU A 702 24.53 7.93 3.85
N THR A 703 24.96 6.82 3.25
CA THR A 703 26.18 6.75 2.43
C THR A 703 25.98 6.26 0.98
N ALA A 704 25.01 5.36 0.73
CA ALA A 704 24.84 4.69 -0.57
C ALA A 704 23.55 5.10 -1.31
N ARG A 705 22.86 6.13 -0.81
CA ARG A 705 21.60 6.63 -1.36
C ARG A 705 21.59 8.14 -1.38
N VAL A 706 20.81 8.67 -2.33
CA VAL A 706 20.38 10.06 -2.28
C VAL A 706 19.09 10.14 -1.48
N GLU A 707 19.17 10.69 -0.28
CA GLU A 707 18.05 10.94 0.63
C GLU A 707 18.00 12.42 1.01
N VAL A 708 16.81 12.90 1.41
CA VAL A 708 16.60 14.30 1.78
C VAL A 708 15.89 14.40 3.13
N ILE A 709 16.42 15.23 4.01
CA ILE A 709 15.81 15.65 5.27
C ILE A 709 15.76 17.17 5.31
N THR A 710 14.62 17.70 5.75
CA THR A 710 14.34 19.15 5.79
C THR A 710 14.06 19.59 7.23
N PRO A 711 14.57 20.75 7.67
CA PRO A 711 14.21 21.32 8.96
C PRO A 711 12.77 21.85 8.95
N ILE A 712 12.14 21.83 10.11
CA ILE A 712 10.80 22.37 10.33
C ILE A 712 10.92 23.56 11.30
N ASP A 713 10.70 24.77 10.79
CA ASP A 713 10.73 25.99 11.61
C ASP A 713 9.32 26.46 12.03
N ASP A 714 8.26 25.99 11.35
CA ASP A 714 6.89 26.39 11.67
C ASP A 714 6.47 25.82 13.04
N ALA A 715 6.24 26.71 14.00
CA ALA A 715 5.93 26.34 15.39
C ALA A 715 4.64 25.51 15.53
N LYS A 716 3.65 25.65 14.64
CA LYS A 716 2.44 24.81 14.68
C LYS A 716 2.77 23.39 14.23
N ILE A 717 3.56 23.26 13.18
CA ILE A 717 4.03 21.95 12.70
C ILE A 717 4.92 21.29 13.77
N GLN A 718 5.85 22.02 14.39
CA GLN A 718 6.69 21.51 15.48
C GLN A 718 5.85 20.94 16.65
N ARG A 719 4.84 21.68 17.11
CA ARG A 719 3.91 21.19 18.15
C ARG A 719 3.18 19.92 17.73
N LYS A 720 2.74 19.83 16.47
CA LYS A 720 2.09 18.63 15.92
C LYS A 720 3.05 17.43 15.93
N LEU A 721 4.29 17.61 15.49
CA LEU A 721 5.32 16.57 15.49
C LEU A 721 5.67 16.10 16.91
N MET A 722 5.84 17.01 17.87
CA MET A 722 6.08 16.63 19.26
C MET A 722 4.93 15.81 19.82
N LYS A 723 3.69 16.25 19.63
CA LYS A 723 2.49 15.52 20.08
C LYS A 723 2.41 14.10 19.47
N MET A 724 2.81 13.94 18.20
CA MET A 724 2.90 12.62 17.55
C MET A 724 3.96 11.72 18.20
N MET A 725 5.13 12.24 18.56
CA MET A 725 6.18 11.46 19.21
C MET A 725 5.80 11.12 20.67
N THR A 726 5.29 12.09 21.43
CA THR A 726 4.86 11.92 22.82
C THR A 726 3.85 10.79 22.99
N PHE A 727 2.95 10.62 22.04
CA PHE A 727 2.00 9.50 22.03
C PHE A 727 2.69 8.14 22.25
N PHE A 728 3.79 7.86 21.54
CA PHE A 728 4.50 6.58 21.68
C PHE A 728 5.29 6.49 23.00
N LEU A 729 5.74 7.63 23.52
CA LEU A 729 6.49 7.67 24.79
C LEU A 729 5.56 7.43 25.99
N GLU A 730 4.31 7.85 25.90
CA GLU A 730 3.30 7.75 26.96
C GLU A 730 2.40 6.51 26.84
N ASP A 731 2.32 5.87 25.66
CA ASP A 731 1.48 4.69 25.47
C ASP A 731 1.96 3.48 26.29
N GLU A 732 1.06 2.99 27.14
CA GLU A 732 1.27 1.85 28.04
C GLU A 732 0.53 0.59 27.56
N LEU A 733 -0.12 0.61 26.40
CA LEU A 733 -0.94 -0.52 25.94
C LEU A 733 -0.37 -1.24 24.73
N ASN A 734 0.12 -0.50 23.74
CA ASN A 734 0.45 -1.04 22.42
C ASN A 734 1.92 -0.84 22.03
N THR A 735 2.71 -0.23 22.91
CA THR A 735 4.12 0.08 22.70
C THR A 735 4.99 -0.97 23.36
N TRP A 736 5.93 -1.50 22.57
CA TRP A 736 6.99 -2.39 23.00
C TRP A 736 8.19 -1.56 23.43
N GLU A 737 8.75 -1.85 24.61
CA GLU A 737 9.99 -1.26 25.10
C GLU A 737 11.09 -2.34 25.09
N MET A 738 12.26 -2.01 24.54
CA MET A 738 13.41 -2.89 24.55
C MET A 738 14.15 -2.76 25.87
N ALA A 739 14.44 -3.87 26.53
CA ALA A 739 15.23 -3.90 27.77
C ALA A 739 16.74 -4.04 27.49
N SER A 740 17.53 -3.99 28.56
CA SER A 740 19.00 -4.16 28.58
C SER A 740 19.47 -5.54 28.12
N ASP A 741 18.66 -6.57 28.29
CA ASP A 741 18.90 -7.91 27.75
C ASP A 741 18.56 -8.03 26.25
N GLY A 742 18.03 -6.95 25.65
CA GLY A 742 17.70 -6.87 24.24
C GLY A 742 16.30 -7.36 23.87
N LYS A 743 15.56 -7.89 24.82
CA LYS A 743 14.19 -8.37 24.65
C LYS A 743 13.20 -7.22 24.54
N TYR A 744 12.10 -7.45 23.86
CA TYR A 744 11.01 -6.48 23.76
C TYR A 744 9.85 -6.88 24.67
N TYR A 745 9.45 -5.95 25.54
CA TYR A 745 8.34 -6.11 26.48
C TYR A 745 7.19 -5.20 26.05
N LEU A 746 6.00 -5.77 25.87
CA LEU A 746 4.80 -4.98 25.59
C LEU A 746 4.38 -4.30 26.89
N ARG A 747 4.34 -2.95 26.95
CA ARG A 747 4.06 -2.18 28.17
C ARG A 747 2.67 -2.43 28.81
N LYS A 748 1.85 -3.31 28.22
CA LYS A 748 0.58 -3.80 28.75
C LYS A 748 0.83 -4.70 29.99
N PRO A 749 0.28 -4.36 31.18
CA PRO A 749 0.38 -5.18 32.38
C PRO A 749 -0.15 -6.61 32.17
N GLU A 750 0.48 -7.62 32.77
CA GLU A 750 0.01 -9.03 32.67
C GLU A 750 -1.34 -9.29 33.35
N THR A 751 -1.67 -8.50 34.38
CA THR A 751 -2.95 -8.53 35.08
C THR A 751 -3.58 -7.15 35.05
N ILE A 752 -4.72 -7.06 34.38
CA ILE A 752 -5.56 -5.86 34.38
C ILE A 752 -6.83 -6.26 35.16
N ASP A 753 -7.16 -5.53 36.22
CA ASP A 753 -8.44 -5.72 36.92
C ASP A 753 -9.60 -5.38 35.98
N ARG A 754 -10.75 -6.09 36.08
CA ARG A 754 -11.90 -5.95 35.16
C ARG A 754 -12.44 -4.52 35.08
N GLU A 755 -12.37 -3.73 36.15
CA GLU A 755 -12.73 -2.31 36.15
C GLU A 755 -11.71 -1.44 35.39
N SER A 756 -10.42 -1.79 35.47
CA SER A 756 -9.34 -1.15 34.71
C SER A 756 -9.40 -1.56 33.23
N GLU A 757 -9.84 -2.78 32.93
CA GLU A 757 -10.01 -3.32 31.59
C GLU A 757 -11.11 -2.56 30.82
N ALA A 758 -12.26 -2.28 31.43
CA ALA A 758 -13.31 -1.45 30.82
C ALA A 758 -12.86 0.00 30.54
N SER A 759 -12.07 0.59 31.45
CA SER A 759 -11.46 1.91 31.28
C SER A 759 -10.39 1.94 30.18
N LEU A 760 -9.62 0.85 30.03
CA LEU A 760 -8.57 0.70 29.00
C LEU A 760 -9.13 0.29 27.63
N ILE A 761 -10.22 -0.49 27.56
CA ILE A 761 -10.95 -0.83 26.32
C ILE A 761 -11.64 0.41 25.76
N GLY A 762 -12.24 1.25 26.62
CA GLY A 762 -12.74 2.58 26.23
C GLY A 762 -11.63 3.48 25.67
N LYS A 763 -10.41 3.39 26.20
CA LYS A 763 -9.23 4.05 25.64
C LYS A 763 -8.71 3.38 24.36
N ALA A 764 -8.79 2.06 24.19
CA ALA A 764 -8.28 1.32 23.03
C ALA A 764 -9.03 1.66 21.72
N GLY A 765 -10.36 1.81 21.78
CA GLY A 765 -11.16 2.34 20.66
C GLY A 765 -10.83 3.81 20.33
N THR A 766 -10.45 4.59 21.35
CA THR A 766 -10.00 5.99 21.24
C THR A 766 -8.54 6.09 20.78
N LEU A 767 -7.73 5.04 20.99
CA LEU A 767 -6.30 4.96 20.69
C LEU A 767 -6.03 4.83 19.19
N THR A 768 -6.92 4.18 18.43
CA THR A 768 -6.85 4.21 16.95
C THR A 768 -7.07 5.65 16.43
N ALA A 769 -7.97 6.42 17.06
CA ALA A 769 -8.19 7.83 16.75
C ALA A 769 -7.03 8.75 17.22
N GLN A 770 -6.29 8.36 18.27
CA GLN A 770 -5.12 9.09 18.78
C GLN A 770 -3.84 8.80 17.99
N VAL A 771 -3.61 7.56 17.50
CA VAL A 771 -2.54 7.28 16.51
C VAL A 771 -2.75 8.08 15.22
N LEU A 772 -4.02 8.32 14.89
CA LEU A 772 -4.45 9.11 13.75
C LEU A 772 -4.46 10.64 14.04
N MET A 773 -4.19 11.06 15.29
CA MET A 773 -4.06 12.47 15.69
C MET A 773 -5.08 13.40 15.02
N ILE A 774 -6.34 12.96 14.95
CA ILE A 774 -7.42 13.80 14.42
C ILE A 774 -7.57 14.95 15.40
N ASP A 775 -6.96 16.09 15.08
CA ASP A 775 -7.01 17.26 15.94
C ASP A 775 -8.48 17.69 16.08
N LYS A 776 -8.95 17.99 17.29
CA LYS A 776 -10.32 18.54 17.46
C LYS A 776 -10.43 19.89 16.75
N ASP A 777 -9.33 20.64 16.68
CA ASP A 777 -9.25 21.86 15.88
C ASP A 777 -9.15 21.58 14.38
N GLU A 778 -8.84 20.34 13.95
CA GLU A 778 -9.03 19.80 12.58
C GLU A 778 -10.40 19.09 12.43
N GLN A 779 -11.22 18.94 13.48
CA GLN A 779 -12.58 18.39 13.41
C GLN A 779 -13.64 19.43 12.99
N ILE A 780 -13.30 20.71 12.84
CA ILE A 780 -14.19 21.71 12.21
C ILE A 780 -14.25 21.50 10.68
N ALA A 781 -14.74 20.34 10.28
CA ALA A 781 -15.53 20.05 9.09
C ALA A 781 -16.40 18.80 9.39
N LYS A 782 -16.87 18.66 10.63
CA LYS A 782 -18.16 18.05 10.90
C LYS A 782 -19.09 19.23 11.21
N SER A 783 -19.62 19.86 10.17
CA SER A 783 -20.97 20.39 10.31
C SER A 783 -21.88 19.18 10.51
N GLU A 784 -22.83 19.34 11.41
CA GLU A 784 -23.94 18.42 11.64
C GLU A 784 -24.55 18.01 10.29
N ASP A 785 -24.19 16.81 9.83
CA ASP A 785 -24.81 16.02 8.76
C ASP A 785 -23.82 14.88 8.42
N VAL A 786 -23.77 13.86 9.26
CA VAL A 786 -23.12 12.59 8.88
C VAL A 786 -24.11 11.45 9.09
N ALA A 787 -24.98 11.32 8.09
CA ALA A 787 -25.50 10.04 7.66
C ALA A 787 -25.17 9.86 6.17
N ASN A 788 -24.28 8.89 5.89
CA ASN A 788 -24.16 8.15 4.62
C ASN A 788 -23.43 8.83 3.40
N PRO A 789 -23.07 8.07 2.33
CA PRO A 789 -21.67 7.82 1.97
C PRO A 789 -21.29 8.30 0.54
N VAL A 790 -20.01 8.15 0.21
CA VAL A 790 -19.38 8.15 -1.13
C VAL A 790 -20.37 8.05 -2.32
N ARG A 791 -20.50 9.11 -3.13
CA ARG A 791 -20.73 9.02 -4.60
C ARG A 791 -20.65 10.39 -5.30
N ASN A 792 -19.56 10.55 -6.06
CA ASN A 792 -19.40 11.05 -7.43
C ASN A 792 -20.35 12.12 -8.03
N THR A 793 -19.69 12.99 -8.82
CA THR A 793 -20.17 13.88 -9.90
C THR A 793 -21.07 15.03 -9.49
N GLY A 794 -20.49 16.24 -9.37
CA GLY A 794 -21.22 17.46 -9.07
C GLY A 794 -22.15 17.86 -10.21
N TRP A 795 -23.44 17.97 -9.90
CA TRP A 795 -24.48 18.80 -10.55
C TRP A 795 -25.75 18.76 -9.67
N THR A 796 -25.81 19.46 -8.53
CA THR A 796 -27.07 19.56 -7.76
C THR A 796 -27.88 20.77 -8.24
N LYS A 797 -28.79 20.55 -9.20
CA LYS A 797 -29.97 21.39 -9.39
C LYS A 797 -31.12 20.67 -8.67
N GLU A 798 -31.96 21.39 -7.92
CA GLU A 798 -33.20 20.80 -7.40
C GLU A 798 -34.22 20.73 -8.54
N TRP A 799 -34.72 19.53 -8.80
CA TRP A 799 -35.70 19.27 -9.86
C TRP A 799 -37.01 18.80 -9.24
N THR A 800 -38.13 19.23 -9.82
CA THR A 800 -39.44 18.62 -9.56
C THR A 800 -39.68 17.58 -10.64
N VAL A 801 -39.80 16.32 -10.25
CA VAL A 801 -40.05 15.21 -11.18
C VAL A 801 -41.37 14.53 -10.81
N GLN A 802 -42.18 14.18 -11.82
CA GLN A 802 -43.46 13.52 -11.59
C GLN A 802 -43.28 11.99 -11.58
N ILE A 803 -43.48 11.37 -10.42
CA ILE A 803 -43.36 9.92 -10.24
C ILE A 803 -44.75 9.36 -9.88
N LYS A 804 -45.31 8.52 -10.76
CA LYS A 804 -46.66 7.94 -10.62
C LYS A 804 -47.74 9.00 -10.34
N GLY A 805 -47.64 10.16 -10.98
CA GLY A 805 -48.59 11.27 -10.84
C GLY A 805 -48.38 12.17 -9.61
N VAL A 806 -47.33 11.94 -8.82
CA VAL A 806 -46.96 12.77 -7.67
C VAL A 806 -45.69 13.54 -7.96
N ASP A 807 -45.71 14.85 -7.73
CA ASP A 807 -44.53 15.70 -7.86
C ASP A 807 -43.59 15.45 -6.68
N ILE A 808 -42.35 15.08 -6.97
CA ILE A 808 -41.30 14.81 -5.97
C ILE A 808 -40.11 15.72 -6.26
N PHE A 809 -39.63 16.39 -5.22
CA PHE A 809 -38.43 17.22 -5.28
C PHE A 809 -37.18 16.35 -5.09
N VAL A 810 -36.29 16.36 -6.08
CA VAL A 810 -35.05 15.58 -6.08
C VAL A 810 -33.84 16.50 -6.28
N SER A 811 -32.77 16.25 -5.53
CA SER A 811 -31.58 17.11 -5.52
C SER A 811 -30.56 16.73 -6.60
N ASP A 812 -30.65 15.50 -7.12
CA ASP A 812 -29.82 15.02 -8.22
C ASP A 812 -30.65 14.22 -9.21
N ILE A 813 -30.41 14.43 -10.50
CA ILE A 813 -30.92 13.57 -11.57
C ILE A 813 -29.76 12.82 -12.20
N ALA A 814 -29.85 11.50 -12.22
CA ALA A 814 -28.93 10.67 -13.00
C ALA A 814 -29.57 10.37 -14.36
N TYR A 815 -28.82 10.61 -15.43
CA TYR A 815 -29.24 10.25 -16.78
C TYR A 815 -28.72 8.86 -17.10
N GLY A 816 -29.54 8.06 -17.76
CA GLY A 816 -29.15 6.73 -18.20
C GLY A 816 -29.95 6.32 -19.42
N CYS A 817 -29.52 5.27 -20.09
CA CYS A 817 -30.34 4.64 -21.10
C CYS A 817 -30.17 3.12 -21.04
N VAL A 818 -31.24 2.43 -21.39
CA VAL A 818 -31.27 0.99 -21.55
C VAL A 818 -31.63 0.76 -23.01
N PRO A 819 -30.66 0.41 -23.87
CA PRO A 819 -30.95 0.01 -25.22
C PRO A 819 -31.83 -1.23 -25.20
N ILE A 820 -32.93 -1.15 -25.93
CA ILE A 820 -33.83 -2.27 -26.14
C ILE A 820 -33.90 -2.49 -27.63
N ARG A 821 -33.74 -3.74 -28.05
CA ARG A 821 -33.91 -4.09 -29.44
C ARG A 821 -35.13 -4.97 -29.56
N PHE A 822 -36.02 -4.63 -30.50
CA PHE A 822 -37.14 -5.49 -30.88
C PHE A 822 -36.70 -6.36 -32.05
N VAL A 823 -36.92 -7.66 -31.93
CA VAL A 823 -36.72 -8.60 -33.04
C VAL A 823 -38.10 -8.90 -33.63
N ASP A 824 -38.40 -8.38 -34.83
CA ASP A 824 -39.72 -8.55 -35.44
C ASP A 824 -39.78 -9.77 -36.39
N GLU A 825 -40.89 -10.50 -36.29
CA GLU A 825 -41.88 -10.54 -37.38
C GLU A 825 -43.28 -10.86 -36.84
N HIS A 826 -43.47 -11.50 -35.67
CA HIS A 826 -44.80 -11.66 -35.03
C HIS A 826 -44.79 -11.84 -33.49
N LYS A 827 -43.70 -11.51 -32.79
CA LYS A 827 -43.63 -11.54 -31.31
C LYS A 827 -42.71 -10.42 -30.82
N VAL A 828 -43.24 -9.53 -29.97
CA VAL A 828 -42.45 -8.55 -29.22
C VAL A 828 -41.70 -9.32 -28.13
N ASP A 829 -40.51 -9.81 -28.45
CA ASP A 829 -39.58 -10.36 -27.46
C ASP A 829 -38.39 -9.41 -27.34
N PRO A 830 -38.46 -8.41 -26.44
CA PRO A 830 -37.46 -7.36 -26.35
C PRO A 830 -36.19 -7.89 -25.71
N GLU A 831 -35.06 -7.62 -26.36
CA GLU A 831 -33.74 -7.85 -25.79
C GLU A 831 -33.24 -6.57 -25.11
N LEU A 832 -32.73 -6.72 -23.89
CA LEU A 832 -32.11 -5.67 -23.10
C LEU A 832 -30.59 -5.74 -23.24
N LEU A 833 -29.96 -4.60 -23.51
CA LEU A 833 -28.51 -4.49 -23.42
C LEU A 833 -28.09 -4.26 -21.97
N LEU A 834 -27.41 -5.24 -21.38
CA LEU A 834 -26.73 -5.09 -20.11
C LEU A 834 -25.24 -4.78 -20.33
N VAL A 835 -24.71 -3.87 -19.51
CA VAL A 835 -23.32 -3.43 -19.60
C VAL A 835 -22.63 -3.55 -18.24
N SER A 836 -21.55 -4.31 -18.14
CA SER A 836 -20.79 -4.40 -16.87
C SER A 836 -19.96 -3.14 -16.62
N SER A 837 -19.85 -2.70 -15.36
CA SER A 837 -19.24 -1.39 -15.04
C SER A 837 -17.70 -1.38 -14.94
N SER A 838 -17.03 -2.52 -15.12
CA SER A 838 -15.56 -2.61 -15.15
C SER A 838 -15.09 -3.84 -15.94
N LYS A 839 -13.90 -3.80 -16.55
CA LYS A 839 -13.21 -5.01 -17.04
C LYS A 839 -12.93 -5.92 -15.83
N GLY A 840 -13.84 -6.86 -15.54
CA GLY A 840 -13.66 -7.91 -14.53
C GLY A 840 -14.61 -7.91 -13.33
N SER A 841 -15.64 -7.06 -13.27
CA SER A 841 -16.76 -7.27 -12.33
C SER A 841 -17.89 -7.99 -13.08
N GLU A 842 -18.28 -9.18 -12.65
CA GLU A 842 -19.42 -9.94 -13.21
C GLU A 842 -20.78 -9.29 -12.91
N ASP A 843 -20.81 -8.21 -12.13
CA ASP A 843 -22.02 -7.45 -11.81
C ASP A 843 -22.48 -6.61 -13.03
N TRP A 844 -23.62 -7.00 -13.59
CA TRP A 844 -24.32 -6.25 -14.65
C TRP A 844 -24.80 -4.90 -14.11
N SER A 845 -24.64 -3.84 -14.89
CA SER A 845 -25.05 -2.49 -14.47
C SER A 845 -25.79 -1.76 -15.57
N PHE A 846 -26.75 -0.92 -15.18
CA PHE A 846 -27.37 0.00 -16.12
C PHE A 846 -26.45 1.20 -16.36
N MET A 847 -26.44 1.70 -17.60
CA MET A 847 -25.58 2.80 -17.97
C MET A 847 -26.07 4.09 -17.30
N SER A 848 -25.30 4.60 -16.34
CA SER A 848 -25.41 6.01 -15.95
C SER A 848 -24.65 6.88 -16.96
N ALA A 849 -24.97 8.16 -17.02
CA ALA A 849 -24.40 9.16 -17.89
C ALA A 849 -24.34 10.51 -17.15
N ASP A 850 -23.35 11.31 -17.52
CA ASP A 850 -23.26 12.71 -17.12
C ASP A 850 -23.88 13.56 -18.23
N GLY A 851 -24.87 14.39 -17.88
CA GLY A 851 -25.47 15.36 -18.80
C GLY A 851 -24.66 16.65 -18.92
N LYS A 852 -24.80 17.37 -20.04
CA LYS A 852 -24.35 18.77 -20.16
C LYS A 852 -25.55 19.70 -19.95
N GLU A 853 -25.31 20.93 -19.49
CA GLU A 853 -26.41 21.89 -19.20
C GLU A 853 -27.33 22.23 -20.38
N SER A 854 -26.88 22.02 -21.61
CA SER A 854 -27.66 22.29 -22.83
C SER A 854 -28.37 21.07 -23.42
N GLU A 855 -28.22 19.88 -22.84
CA GLU A 855 -28.80 18.64 -23.37
C GLU A 855 -30.13 18.32 -22.65
N THR A 856 -31.19 17.98 -23.39
CA THR A 856 -32.41 17.43 -22.79
C THR A 856 -32.19 16.00 -22.29
N PRO A 857 -33.03 15.45 -21.38
CA PRO A 857 -32.90 14.04 -20.98
C PRO A 857 -32.89 13.07 -22.17
N VAL A 858 -33.69 13.36 -23.20
CA VAL A 858 -33.74 12.60 -24.46
C VAL A 858 -32.40 12.66 -25.21
N ASP A 859 -31.77 13.83 -25.29
CA ASP A 859 -30.47 14.00 -25.96
C ASP A 859 -29.35 13.24 -25.22
N VAL A 860 -29.34 13.32 -23.89
CA VAL A 860 -28.36 12.59 -23.06
C VAL A 860 -28.55 11.07 -23.22
N SER A 861 -29.80 10.58 -23.22
CA SER A 861 -30.08 9.15 -23.41
C SER A 861 -29.66 8.64 -24.79
N LYS A 862 -29.93 9.39 -25.87
CA LYS A 862 -29.46 9.04 -27.23
C LYS A 862 -27.94 9.02 -27.32
N ARG A 863 -27.28 10.05 -26.78
CA ARG A 863 -25.80 10.11 -26.74
C ARG A 863 -25.22 8.93 -25.96
N CYS A 864 -25.81 8.60 -24.83
CA CYS A 864 -25.34 7.51 -23.98
C CYS A 864 -25.56 6.13 -24.63
N ALA A 865 -26.66 5.96 -25.38
CA ALA A 865 -26.94 4.75 -26.14
C ALA A 865 -25.87 4.55 -27.24
N ALA A 866 -25.49 5.62 -27.93
CA ALA A 866 -24.43 5.58 -28.93
C ALA A 866 -23.03 5.36 -28.33
N GLN A 867 -22.65 6.14 -27.31
CA GLN A 867 -21.28 6.15 -26.77
C GLN A 867 -20.99 4.97 -25.83
N ARG A 868 -21.97 4.55 -25.02
CA ARG A 868 -21.78 3.52 -23.99
C ARG A 868 -22.45 2.21 -24.37
N GLY A 869 -23.64 2.28 -24.96
CA GLY A 869 -24.42 1.13 -25.41
C GLY A 869 -24.01 0.59 -26.78
N GLY A 870 -23.35 1.40 -27.61
CA GLY A 870 -22.98 1.00 -28.96
C GLY A 870 -24.17 0.80 -29.89
N VAL A 871 -25.27 1.54 -29.71
CA VAL A 871 -26.45 1.49 -30.60
C VAL A 871 -26.93 2.88 -31.01
N LYS A 872 -27.58 3.00 -32.17
CA LYS A 872 -28.32 4.20 -32.58
C LYS A 872 -29.76 3.86 -32.96
N GLY A 873 -30.63 4.87 -32.87
CA GLY A 873 -32.03 4.81 -33.27
C GLY A 873 -32.92 5.84 -32.56
N GLY A 874 -34.23 5.63 -32.58
CA GLY A 874 -35.24 6.58 -32.09
C GLY A 874 -35.79 6.26 -30.70
N ILE A 875 -36.14 7.28 -29.91
CA ILE A 875 -36.91 7.06 -28.66
C ILE A 875 -38.38 6.87 -29.04
N ILE A 876 -38.96 5.74 -28.67
CA ILE A 876 -40.33 5.34 -29.00
C ILE A 876 -41.26 5.28 -27.77
N GLY A 877 -40.70 5.41 -26.57
CA GLY A 877 -41.48 5.43 -25.33
C GLY A 877 -40.75 6.12 -24.18
N ASN A 878 -41.50 6.66 -23.23
CA ASN A 878 -41.00 7.19 -21.97
C ASN A 878 -41.66 6.40 -20.84
N LEU A 879 -40.86 5.67 -20.06
CA LEU A 879 -41.34 4.88 -18.92
C LEU A 879 -41.51 5.72 -17.66
N GLY A 880 -41.09 6.99 -17.68
CA GLY A 880 -41.21 7.94 -16.60
C GLY A 880 -40.00 8.00 -15.69
N TRP A 881 -40.17 8.70 -14.57
CA TRP A 881 -39.15 8.90 -13.54
C TRP A 881 -39.22 7.80 -12.46
N PHE A 882 -38.05 7.35 -12.01
CA PHE A 882 -37.87 6.33 -10.97
C PHE A 882 -36.89 6.81 -9.91
N LEU A 883 -37.17 6.52 -8.64
CA LEU A 883 -36.24 6.85 -7.54
C LEU A 883 -35.22 5.74 -7.36
N ARG A 884 -33.98 6.13 -7.11
CA ARG A 884 -32.90 5.19 -6.81
C ARG A 884 -32.95 4.78 -5.33
N GLY A 885 -33.98 4.03 -4.95
CA GLY A 885 -34.25 3.59 -3.57
C GLY A 885 -35.36 4.39 -2.87
N LYS A 886 -35.95 3.83 -1.80
CA LYS A 886 -37.14 4.38 -1.12
C LYS A 886 -36.92 5.74 -0.44
N ASP A 887 -35.69 6.05 0.01
CA ASP A 887 -35.34 7.28 0.73
C ASP A 887 -34.36 8.19 -0.06
N SER A 888 -34.25 7.99 -1.37
CA SER A 888 -33.24 8.65 -2.19
C SER A 888 -33.72 9.97 -2.75
N LYS A 889 -32.91 11.04 -2.62
CA LYS A 889 -33.11 12.32 -3.32
C LYS A 889 -32.59 12.28 -4.77
N LYS A 890 -32.41 11.09 -5.34
CA LYS A 890 -31.91 10.90 -6.71
C LYS A 890 -32.94 10.19 -7.58
N ALA A 891 -33.23 10.76 -8.75
CA ALA A 891 -34.14 10.17 -9.74
C ALA A 891 -33.42 9.79 -11.04
N VAL A 892 -34.03 8.84 -11.78
CA VAL A 892 -33.61 8.39 -13.11
C VAL A 892 -34.82 8.43 -14.03
N GLN A 893 -34.68 9.04 -15.21
CA GLN A 893 -35.70 8.96 -16.26
C GLN A 893 -35.36 7.83 -17.22
N LEU A 894 -36.37 7.05 -17.59
CA LEU A 894 -36.20 5.89 -18.47
C LEU A 894 -36.98 6.07 -19.75
N PHE A 895 -36.32 5.77 -20.86
CA PHE A 895 -36.89 5.81 -22.19
C PHE A 895 -36.73 4.45 -22.87
N VAL A 896 -37.72 4.08 -23.67
CA VAL A 896 -37.64 2.95 -24.60
C VAL A 896 -37.16 3.50 -25.94
N MET A 897 -36.09 2.89 -26.44
CA MET A 897 -35.47 3.25 -27.71
C MET A 897 -35.63 2.08 -28.67
N ASP A 898 -35.91 2.36 -29.94
CA ASP A 898 -35.76 1.42 -31.03
C ASP A 898 -34.30 1.44 -31.50
N ALA A 899 -33.58 0.34 -31.29
CA ALA A 899 -32.20 0.20 -31.69
C ALA A 899 -32.08 -0.22 -33.17
N GLU A 900 -32.16 0.78 -34.07
CA GLU A 900 -32.07 0.60 -35.52
C GLU A 900 -30.76 -0.08 -35.98
N SER A 901 -29.63 0.22 -35.32
CA SER A 901 -28.33 -0.36 -35.67
C SER A 901 -27.37 -0.43 -34.49
N GLU A 902 -26.57 -1.49 -34.46
CA GLU A 902 -25.37 -1.59 -33.60
C GLU A 902 -24.21 -0.83 -34.27
N LEU A 903 -23.47 -0.08 -33.46
CA LEU A 903 -22.32 0.69 -33.90
C LEU A 903 -21.04 -0.12 -33.74
N ASP A 904 -20.38 -0.41 -34.85
CA ASP A 904 -19.06 -1.04 -34.87
C ASP A 904 -17.99 0.03 -34.61
N ILE A 905 -17.87 0.47 -33.35
CA ILE A 905 -16.91 1.50 -32.91
C ILE A 905 -15.86 0.85 -31.99
N GLU A 906 -14.59 0.97 -32.38
CA GLU A 906 -13.46 0.71 -31.48
C GLU A 906 -13.42 1.76 -30.36
N TRP A 907 -13.77 1.34 -29.15
CA TRP A 907 -13.71 2.21 -27.97
C TRP A 907 -12.31 2.20 -27.34
N PRO A 908 -11.81 3.35 -26.86
CA PRO A 908 -10.58 3.40 -26.06
C PRO A 908 -10.67 2.42 -24.87
N GLU A 909 -9.57 1.73 -24.52
CA GLU A 909 -9.57 0.63 -23.53
C GLU A 909 -10.26 0.92 -22.19
N GLN A 910 -10.25 2.19 -21.76
CA GLN A 910 -10.90 2.67 -20.53
C GLN A 910 -12.45 2.70 -20.58
N TYR A 911 -13.04 2.54 -21.78
CA TYR A 911 -14.48 2.48 -22.02
C TYR A 911 -14.94 1.12 -22.56
N VAL A 912 -14.01 0.17 -22.71
CA VAL A 912 -14.34 -1.21 -23.11
C VAL A 912 -15.03 -1.90 -21.93
N ARG A 913 -16.33 -2.15 -22.09
CA ARG A 913 -17.20 -2.84 -21.14
C ARG A 913 -17.78 -4.06 -21.82
N ASP A 914 -18.00 -5.13 -21.05
CA ASP A 914 -18.69 -6.30 -21.59
C ASP A 914 -20.16 -5.96 -21.79
N ARG A 915 -20.64 -6.24 -23.00
CA ARG A 915 -22.00 -5.97 -23.48
C ARG A 915 -22.66 -7.30 -23.75
N LYS A 916 -23.86 -7.49 -23.20
CA LYS A 916 -24.65 -8.69 -23.47
C LYS A 916 -26.10 -8.29 -23.68
N TRP A 917 -26.64 -8.65 -24.85
CA TRP A 917 -28.08 -8.66 -25.08
C TRP A 917 -28.68 -9.90 -24.40
N ILE A 918 -29.72 -9.70 -23.61
CA ILE A 918 -30.49 -10.78 -23.00
C ILE A 918 -31.98 -10.52 -23.19
N HIS A 919 -32.78 -11.58 -23.29
CA HIS A 919 -34.23 -11.44 -23.32
C HIS A 919 -34.75 -10.83 -22.02
N LEU A 920 -35.78 -9.99 -22.12
CA LEU A 920 -36.41 -9.35 -20.96
C LEU A 920 -36.91 -10.39 -19.94
N SER A 921 -37.45 -11.52 -20.41
CA SER A 921 -37.90 -12.61 -19.55
C SER A 921 -36.76 -13.21 -18.73
N ASP A 922 -35.57 -13.32 -19.31
CA ASP A 922 -34.39 -13.85 -18.63
C ASP A 922 -33.87 -12.83 -17.61
N ALA A 923 -33.91 -11.54 -17.95
CA ALA A 923 -33.50 -10.45 -17.06
C ALA A 923 -34.35 -10.40 -15.77
N GLN A 924 -35.67 -10.66 -15.87
CA GLN A 924 -36.58 -10.61 -14.72
C GLN A 924 -36.33 -11.69 -13.66
N VAL A 925 -35.72 -12.81 -14.04
CA VAL A 925 -35.47 -13.96 -13.15
C VAL A 925 -34.00 -14.11 -12.74
N MET A 926 -33.13 -13.19 -13.17
CA MET A 926 -31.73 -13.15 -12.74
C MET A 926 -31.63 -12.57 -11.32
N ASP A 927 -31.36 -13.45 -10.34
CA ASP A 927 -31.16 -13.08 -8.93
C ASP A 927 -30.04 -12.02 -8.73
N GLU A 928 -29.04 -11.99 -9.62
CA GLU A 928 -27.97 -10.99 -9.62
C GLU A 928 -28.47 -9.56 -9.94
N LEU A 929 -29.48 -9.43 -10.81
CA LEU A 929 -30.08 -8.14 -11.17
C LEU A 929 -31.10 -7.65 -10.13
N SER A 930 -31.79 -8.58 -9.45
CA SER A 930 -32.91 -8.26 -8.56
C SER A 930 -32.51 -7.66 -7.19
N SER A 931 -31.21 -7.59 -6.89
CA SER A 931 -30.69 -7.01 -5.64
C SER A 931 -30.74 -5.47 -5.58
N ASP A 932 -30.91 -4.77 -6.71
CA ASP A 932 -31.09 -3.30 -6.75
C ASP A 932 -32.58 -2.94 -7.00
N PRO A 933 -33.28 -2.28 -6.04
CA PRO A 933 -34.69 -1.92 -6.17
C PRO A 933 -35.03 -1.03 -7.39
N LEU A 934 -34.06 -0.27 -7.90
CA LEU A 934 -34.24 0.51 -9.13
C LEU A 934 -34.38 -0.43 -10.34
N VAL A 935 -33.57 -1.48 -10.39
CA VAL A 935 -33.53 -2.46 -11.48
C VAL A 935 -34.83 -3.25 -11.55
N GLU A 936 -35.31 -3.73 -10.40
CA GLU A 936 -36.61 -4.41 -10.32
C GLU A 936 -37.76 -3.50 -10.81
N SER A 937 -37.74 -2.23 -10.41
CA SER A 937 -38.74 -1.23 -10.85
C SER A 937 -38.65 -0.95 -12.35
N VAL A 938 -37.44 -0.89 -12.92
CA VAL A 938 -37.19 -0.71 -14.36
C VAL A 938 -37.73 -1.90 -15.14
N LEU A 939 -37.37 -3.13 -14.75
CA LEU A 939 -37.77 -4.36 -15.44
C LEU A 939 -39.29 -4.55 -15.38
N SER A 940 -39.92 -4.21 -14.25
CA SER A 940 -41.39 -4.24 -14.12
C SER A 940 -42.06 -3.21 -15.03
N ALA A 941 -41.60 -1.95 -15.02
CA ALA A 941 -42.21 -0.90 -15.85
C ALA A 941 -42.03 -1.17 -17.35
N LEU A 942 -40.90 -1.76 -17.72
CA LEU A 942 -40.63 -2.16 -19.09
C LEU A 942 -41.54 -3.31 -19.53
N ASP A 943 -41.72 -4.33 -18.70
CA ASP A 943 -42.63 -5.44 -18.99
C ASP A 943 -44.09 -4.98 -19.13
N ASP A 944 -44.53 -4.04 -18.28
CA ASP A 944 -45.84 -3.41 -18.42
C ASP A 944 -45.98 -2.61 -19.74
N TRP A 945 -44.93 -1.88 -20.13
CA TRP A 945 -44.90 -1.17 -21.41
C TRP A 945 -44.94 -2.16 -22.59
N VAL A 946 -44.17 -3.24 -22.54
CA VAL A 946 -44.13 -4.27 -23.57
C VAL A 946 -45.49 -4.98 -23.68
N LYS A 947 -46.10 -5.38 -22.56
CA LYS A 947 -47.44 -6.00 -22.54
C LYS A 947 -48.52 -5.07 -23.09
N SER A 948 -48.46 -3.78 -22.79
CA SER A 948 -49.41 -2.80 -23.35
C SER A 948 -49.20 -2.57 -24.86
N HIS A 949 -47.96 -2.58 -25.35
CA HIS A 949 -47.63 -2.33 -26.76
C HIS A 949 -47.71 -3.59 -27.65
N ALA A 950 -47.46 -4.79 -27.11
CA ALA A 950 -47.67 -6.08 -27.78
C ALA A 950 -49.17 -6.36 -27.99
N ASN A 951 -50.02 -5.97 -27.04
CA ASN A 951 -51.47 -6.03 -27.21
C ASN A 951 -51.98 -5.00 -28.24
N ALA A 952 -51.34 -3.82 -28.33
CA ALA A 952 -51.67 -2.80 -29.32
C ALA A 952 -51.29 -3.21 -30.76
N THR A 953 -50.15 -3.89 -30.95
CA THR A 953 -49.71 -4.39 -32.28
C THR A 953 -50.55 -5.55 -32.80
N SER A 954 -51.21 -6.30 -31.91
CA SER A 954 -52.20 -7.32 -32.32
C SER A 954 -53.55 -6.74 -32.78
N GLN A 955 -53.82 -5.45 -32.52
CA GLN A 955 -55.13 -4.85 -32.78
C GLN A 955 -55.15 -3.57 -33.61
N ASN A 956 -54.05 -2.86 -33.88
CA ASN A 956 -54.09 -1.72 -34.81
C ASN A 956 -52.75 -1.49 -35.49
N GLY A 957 -52.77 -1.43 -36.83
CA GLY A 957 -51.62 -1.07 -37.65
C GLY A 957 -51.07 0.32 -37.31
N ALA A 958 -49.75 0.39 -37.18
CA ALA A 958 -48.86 1.55 -37.21
C ALA A 958 -49.50 2.95 -36.99
N VAL A 959 -49.33 3.49 -35.78
CA VAL A 959 -49.28 4.96 -35.53
C VAL A 959 -48.24 5.24 -34.42
N PRO A 960 -47.30 6.19 -34.58
CA PRO A 960 -46.41 6.60 -33.50
C PRO A 960 -47.19 7.42 -32.47
N VAL A 961 -47.06 7.07 -31.18
CA VAL A 961 -47.58 7.90 -30.08
C VAL A 961 -46.63 9.10 -29.88
N PRO A 962 -47.10 10.35 -29.84
CA PRO A 962 -46.23 11.50 -29.62
C PRO A 962 -45.68 11.52 -28.19
N LEU A 963 -44.39 11.86 -28.04
CA LEU A 963 -43.78 12.20 -26.76
C LEU A 963 -44.54 13.38 -26.12
N MET A 964 -44.96 13.24 -24.86
CA MET A 964 -45.42 14.37 -24.06
C MET A 964 -44.23 15.32 -23.81
N GLU A 965 -44.31 16.53 -24.36
CA GLU A 965 -43.45 17.66 -24.01
C GLU A 965 -43.82 18.16 -22.60
N GLU A 966 -42.88 18.13 -21.66
CA GLU A 966 -42.95 18.94 -20.44
C GLU A 966 -42.53 20.38 -20.79
N ALA A 967 -43.42 21.33 -20.52
CA ALA A 967 -43.26 22.75 -20.82
C ALA A 967 -42.12 23.40 -20.01
N ALA A 968 -41.20 24.09 -20.70
CA ALA A 968 -40.28 25.04 -20.09
C ALA A 968 -41.02 26.35 -19.72
N PRO A 969 -40.62 27.10 -18.67
CA PRO A 969 -41.11 28.45 -18.44
C PRO A 969 -40.48 29.44 -19.43
N PRO A 970 -41.18 30.54 -19.77
CA PRO A 970 -40.85 31.39 -20.91
C PRO A 970 -39.71 32.36 -20.56
N VAL A 971 -38.81 32.59 -21.51
CA VAL A 971 -38.01 33.82 -21.58
C VAL A 971 -38.23 34.44 -22.95
N GLU A 972 -38.94 35.58 -22.95
CA GLU A 972 -39.22 36.41 -24.12
C GLU A 972 -37.96 37.16 -24.60
N GLU A 973 -37.58 36.86 -25.85
CA GLU A 973 -37.38 37.80 -26.98
C GLU A 973 -36.17 38.78 -27.06
N PRO A 974 -35.79 39.25 -28.28
CA PRO A 974 -34.55 38.83 -28.96
C PRO A 974 -33.69 40.03 -29.47
N ILE A 975 -32.87 39.81 -30.53
CA ILE A 975 -32.14 40.76 -31.44
C ILE A 975 -30.61 40.77 -31.18
N ALA A 976 -29.67 40.64 -32.14
CA ALA A 976 -29.62 40.73 -33.61
C ALA A 976 -28.45 39.89 -34.21
N PRO A 977 -28.40 39.67 -35.53
CA PRO A 977 -27.47 38.77 -36.22
C PRO A 977 -26.23 39.46 -36.84
N MET A 978 -25.28 38.63 -37.32
CA MET A 978 -24.14 38.84 -38.25
C MET A 978 -22.83 38.31 -37.63
N GLU A 979 -21.97 37.54 -38.30
CA GLU A 979 -21.68 37.37 -39.73
C GLU A 979 -20.94 36.03 -39.96
N GLU A 980 -21.00 35.55 -41.20
CA GLU A 980 -20.44 34.28 -41.71
C GLU A 980 -18.98 34.45 -42.22
N PRO A 981 -18.32 33.44 -42.85
CA PRO A 981 -16.98 32.98 -42.50
C PRO A 981 -15.85 33.52 -43.42
N ILE A 982 -14.59 33.38 -42.98
CA ILE A 982 -13.43 33.46 -43.87
C ILE A 982 -12.53 32.24 -43.67
N ALA A 983 -12.47 31.41 -44.70
CA ALA A 983 -11.35 30.53 -45.02
C ALA A 983 -10.65 31.10 -46.27
N PRO A 984 -9.63 30.43 -46.83
CA PRO A 984 -8.33 30.06 -46.28
C PRO A 984 -7.21 30.73 -47.10
N THR A 985 -5.96 30.69 -46.64
CA THR A 985 -4.81 30.89 -47.54
C THR A 985 -3.71 29.88 -47.21
N GLU A 986 -3.50 28.99 -48.17
CA GLU A 986 -2.38 28.06 -48.27
C GLU A 986 -1.09 28.74 -48.76
N GLU A 987 0.00 28.00 -48.52
CA GLU A 987 1.29 27.98 -49.24
C GLU A 987 2.40 28.99 -48.87
N PRO A 988 3.70 28.65 -49.08
CA PRO A 988 4.32 27.32 -49.23
C PRO A 988 5.62 27.12 -48.42
N ILE A 989 6.02 25.86 -48.36
CA ILE A 989 7.26 25.32 -47.79
C ILE A 989 8.46 25.61 -48.70
N ALA A 990 9.60 25.95 -48.11
CA ALA A 990 10.93 25.79 -48.71
C ALA A 990 11.94 25.27 -47.66
N PRO A 991 12.97 24.50 -48.06
CA PRO A 991 13.64 23.50 -47.22
C PRO A 991 14.83 24.08 -46.42
N MET A 992 15.08 23.52 -45.23
CA MET A 992 16.30 23.79 -44.46
C MET A 992 17.43 22.86 -44.87
N GLU A 993 18.57 23.47 -45.19
CA GLU A 993 19.89 22.89 -45.38
C GLU A 993 20.49 22.39 -44.05
N GLU A 994 21.19 21.26 -44.10
CA GLU A 994 22.12 20.78 -43.07
C GLU A 994 23.33 21.72 -42.94
N PRO A 995 23.97 21.76 -41.76
CA PRO A 995 25.41 21.51 -41.76
C PRO A 995 25.87 20.56 -40.65
N VAL A 996 26.53 19.51 -41.12
CA VAL A 996 27.80 18.92 -40.69
C VAL A 996 28.45 19.54 -39.44
N ALA A 997 28.71 18.66 -38.48
CA ALA A 997 29.55 18.86 -37.31
C ALA A 997 31.05 18.75 -37.67
N GLU A 998 31.88 19.55 -37.00
CA GLU A 998 33.25 19.18 -36.63
C GLU A 998 33.69 19.98 -35.38
N GLU A 999 34.40 19.26 -34.50
CA GLU A 999 34.98 19.57 -33.17
C GLU A 999 34.10 19.54 -31.91
#